data_AF-A0A6G9FL80-F1
#
_entry.id   AF-A0A6G9FL80-F1
#
_cell.length_a   1.000
_cell.length_b   1.000
_cell.length_c   1.000
_cell.angle_alpha   90.00
_cell.angle_beta   90.00
_cell.angle_gamma   90.00
#
_symmetry.space_group_name_H-M   'P 1'
#
loop_
_entity.id
_entity.type
_entity.pdbx_description
1 polymer ?
#
loop_
_entity_poly.entity_id
_entity_poly.type
_entity_poly.pdbx_seq_one_letter_code
_entity_poly.pdbx_strand_id
1 'polypeptide(L)'
;MSQGHRRDRKKKRLFYGVAAAVVATATIGTVAVASPDLVGLGDEGSRNESLQSQFAEAAREFDVPRSVLMAVSYRQTRWEAHEGEPSVTGAYNVMGLTDVDPEDIETEEAGEEAIAHFNGSGKREIEKSFDPAKVRRILAEATVDTDDPRLHTVDKAAELIDSSPEAVQKDTFESIRAGAALLAEYQKEAGAELSDDPGAWYPAVARYSQSPEKKGADLFAKRVFESIRTGERELTLDGEQVSLPADPSVRPVKPANVPLAASYASTTAAPTPECPAGLNCNFVPSRTSSTGKRNYTLGDRPNQGVGIRQIVIHDTEGGYDGSLAALTNPDVPGSAHYLIRASDGLVTQMIENKHLAWHAGNWTHNMHSIGVEHEGYAIKEGKWYTESQYQSSADLVKFLAAKYDVPLDREHIIGHDEVALQTDAGMANLHWDAGPYWDWNHYMGLLGAPQGDQGAGGPLAAGQVVRVVPPFTTANQPKLTVGGNAVTARPSNFGYLYTSPSTSASTLTDPYFTSLWSEGSNYGNKVRAGGSYVVAEARTNWTAIWYAGKKAWFYNPGGQYTVPVTDATSVKVKAGATSAKVYGRSFPETAAYTAAGLEAPGDENAHLTKFTFASGQAYVKAGPAVKGDDWFGSAQKNVIGDTLYVPIRFHHKITWVKAADVVEATPTAPDAGTTRFNVLARDAGGSLYQYQGTGSATTPFYPRYRIGGGWQGYNAVTDLGPLRADGTGDMVARDGSGYLWYYKGSGNKNQPFRARVNVGPGWNMFNMIVGSRDLDGDGIADMVGREPSGALWFYKGTGVPSAPFARRSKVGDGWQTYNMLVATGDLDKDGKADAVGRDKSGYLWFYKGTGNATAPFAPRIRVGGGWNMFNMLVSTGDLNKDGIADMVGREPSGALWFYKGTGVPTAPFAARTSVGNGWQIYNTLV
;
A
#
# COMPACT_ATOMS: atom_id res chain seq x y z
N MET A 1 27.77 2.80 57.89
CA MET A 1 29.00 3.41 58.45
C MET A 1 30.09 3.39 57.38
N SER A 2 30.70 4.55 57.15
CA SER A 2 32.05 4.82 56.60
C SER A 2 32.60 4.02 55.40
N GLN A 3 32.85 4.80 54.34
CA GLN A 3 33.85 4.66 53.26
C GLN A 3 35.19 3.99 53.60
N GLY A 4 35.84 3.47 52.55
CA GLY A 4 37.31 3.40 52.45
C GLY A 4 37.80 2.49 51.30
N HIS A 5 37.96 2.99 50.06
CA HIS A 5 39.25 3.38 49.46
C HIS A 5 40.33 2.27 49.34
N ARG A 6 40.70 1.86 48.09
CA ARG A 6 41.90 2.31 47.33
C ARG A 6 42.42 1.29 46.28
N ARG A 7 42.66 1.86 45.07
CA ARG A 7 43.84 1.75 44.17
C ARG A 7 44.18 0.46 43.38
N ASP A 8 43.89 0.54 42.07
CA ASP A 8 44.85 0.82 40.97
C ASP A 8 46.09 -0.08 40.79
N ARG A 9 46.21 -0.73 39.62
CA ARG A 9 47.51 -0.96 38.93
C ARG A 9 47.37 -1.34 37.45
N LYS A 10 48.00 -0.50 36.62
CA LYS A 10 48.23 -0.61 35.16
C LYS A 10 49.39 -1.54 34.77
N LYS A 11 49.38 -1.96 33.49
CA LYS A 11 50.48 -2.38 32.55
C LYS A 11 51.00 -3.83 32.72
N LYS A 12 51.35 -4.61 31.68
CA LYS A 12 52.05 -4.34 30.40
C LYS A 12 51.96 -5.53 29.41
N ARG A 13 52.22 -5.26 28.12
CA ARG A 13 52.28 -6.13 26.91
C ARG A 13 53.47 -7.12 26.86
N LEU A 14 53.35 -8.23 26.10
CA LEU A 14 54.28 -8.64 25.01
C LEU A 14 53.73 -9.76 24.09
N PHE A 15 54.32 -9.87 22.88
CA PHE A 15 53.92 -10.53 21.62
C PHE A 15 54.43 -11.99 21.40
N TYR A 16 53.78 -12.75 20.49
CA TYR A 16 54.29 -13.37 19.22
C TYR A 16 53.38 -14.55 18.77
N GLY A 17 52.68 -14.49 17.62
CA GLY A 17 52.99 -15.21 16.35
C GLY A 17 52.10 -16.47 16.20
N VAL A 18 51.54 -16.95 15.07
CA VAL A 18 51.66 -16.78 13.61
C VAL A 18 50.37 -17.37 12.95
N ALA A 19 49.92 -16.73 11.86
CA ALA A 19 49.11 -17.19 10.69
C ALA A 19 47.87 -18.11 10.81
N ALA A 20 46.74 -17.65 10.27
CA ALA A 20 45.99 -18.30 9.17
C ALA A 20 44.82 -17.41 8.68
N ALA A 21 44.46 -17.56 7.41
CA ALA A 21 43.54 -16.75 6.62
C ALA A 21 42.05 -16.82 7.03
N VAL A 22 41.25 -15.86 6.51
CA VAL A 22 39.90 -16.01 5.90
C VAL A 22 38.97 -14.81 6.22
N VAL A 23 38.56 -14.14 5.12
CA VAL A 23 37.31 -13.40 4.87
C VAL A 23 37.01 -12.15 5.73
N ALA A 24 37.15 -11.00 5.08
CA ALA A 24 36.57 -9.73 5.51
C ALA A 24 35.07 -9.70 5.15
N THR A 25 34.21 -9.81 6.16
CA THR A 25 32.80 -9.42 6.07
C THR A 25 32.68 -7.95 6.49
N ALA A 26 32.22 -7.13 5.55
CA ALA A 26 31.91 -5.72 5.77
C ALA A 26 30.68 -5.59 6.69
N THR A 27 30.87 -5.00 7.87
CA THR A 27 29.79 -4.60 8.76
C THR A 27 29.18 -3.29 8.26
N ILE A 28 27.94 -3.40 7.74
CA ILE A 28 27.08 -2.27 7.39
C ILE A 28 26.48 -1.74 8.68
N GLY A 29 27.00 -0.62 9.18
CA GLY A 29 26.37 0.14 10.27
C GLY A 29 25.35 1.13 9.70
N THR A 30 24.06 0.81 9.79
CA THR A 30 22.97 1.77 9.55
C THR A 30 22.76 2.61 10.81
N VAL A 31 23.08 3.91 10.74
CA VAL A 31 22.75 4.90 11.76
C VAL A 31 21.27 5.28 11.60
N ALA A 32 20.48 5.06 12.66
CA ALA A 32 19.11 5.55 12.78
C ALA A 32 19.10 7.08 12.92
N VAL A 33 18.23 7.78 12.18
CA VAL A 33 18.03 9.23 12.28
C VAL A 33 16.53 9.49 12.36
N ALA A 34 16.11 10.14 13.45
CA ALA A 34 14.74 10.49 13.80
C ALA A 34 14.14 11.60 12.89
N SER A 35 12.80 11.65 12.79
CA SER A 35 12.01 12.60 11.98
C SER A 35 11.00 13.36 12.86
N PRO A 36 10.63 14.62 12.52
CA PRO A 36 9.35 15.20 12.96
C PRO A 36 8.50 15.84 11.84
N ASP A 37 7.20 15.60 11.96
CA ASP A 37 5.92 16.24 11.60
C ASP A 37 5.71 17.28 10.48
N LEU A 38 4.55 17.13 9.83
CA LEU A 38 3.85 18.07 8.94
C LEU A 38 2.51 18.50 9.60
N VAL A 39 2.21 19.81 9.62
CA VAL A 39 1.07 20.40 10.38
C VAL A 39 -0.09 20.86 9.49
N GLY A 40 -1.32 20.65 10.00
CA GLY A 40 -2.43 21.62 10.06
C GLY A 40 -3.79 20.93 10.24
N LEU A 41 -4.65 21.19 11.23
CA LEU A 41 -4.80 22.19 12.30
C LEU A 41 -5.75 21.57 13.37
N GLY A 42 -5.45 21.73 14.68
CA GLY A 42 -6.43 21.50 15.76
C GLY A 42 -5.81 21.05 17.10
N ASP A 43 -5.80 21.98 18.06
CA ASP A 43 -5.58 21.87 19.52
C ASP A 43 -4.23 21.54 20.17
N GLU A 44 -4.02 22.19 21.32
CA GLU A 44 -2.81 22.24 22.13
C GLU A 44 -2.55 20.95 22.91
N GLY A 45 -1.31 20.43 22.83
CA GLY A 45 -0.66 19.77 23.98
C GLY A 45 -0.14 18.34 23.80
N SER A 46 0.99 18.14 23.12
CA SER A 46 2.11 17.28 23.58
C SER A 46 3.33 17.51 22.65
N ARG A 47 4.56 17.28 23.12
CA ARG A 47 5.75 17.33 22.25
C ARG A 47 5.76 16.06 21.41
N ASN A 48 5.45 16.15 20.12
CA ASN A 48 5.52 15.01 19.20
C ASN A 48 6.97 14.51 19.03
N GLU A 49 7.35 13.56 19.87
CA GLU A 49 8.45 12.66 19.61
C GLU A 49 8.00 11.60 18.60
N SER A 50 8.84 11.26 17.61
CA SER A 50 8.55 10.19 16.65
C SER A 50 8.17 8.88 17.36
N LEU A 51 7.26 8.09 16.79
CA LEU A 51 6.85 6.79 17.36
C LEU A 51 8.07 5.89 17.65
N GLN A 52 9.10 5.96 16.81
CA GLN A 52 10.34 5.21 17.01
C GLN A 52 11.14 5.61 18.26
N SER A 53 11.12 6.89 18.67
CA SER A 53 11.77 7.32 19.90
C SER A 53 10.98 6.92 21.13
N GLN A 54 9.64 6.97 21.05
CA GLN A 54 8.74 6.44 22.07
C GLN A 54 9.00 4.95 22.35
N PHE A 55 9.09 4.11 21.29
CA PHE A 55 9.51 2.71 21.42
C PHE A 55 10.89 2.55 22.06
N ALA A 56 11.85 3.41 21.70
CA ALA A 56 13.19 3.33 22.26
C ALA A 56 13.23 3.72 23.74
N GLU A 57 12.36 4.62 24.18
CA GLU A 57 12.23 5.03 25.57
C GLU A 57 11.60 3.95 26.44
N ALA A 58 10.43 3.45 26.08
CA ALA A 58 9.76 2.37 26.80
C ALA A 58 10.61 1.08 26.87
N ALA A 59 11.31 0.74 25.78
CA ALA A 59 12.23 -0.38 25.75
C ALA A 59 13.33 -0.27 26.83
N ARG A 60 13.87 0.95 27.05
CA ARG A 60 14.87 1.19 28.11
C ARG A 60 14.25 1.22 29.50
N GLU A 61 13.00 1.68 29.62
CA GLU A 61 12.31 1.76 30.91
C GLU A 61 12.03 0.37 31.51
N PHE A 62 11.65 -0.60 30.67
CA PHE A 62 11.20 -1.93 31.12
C PHE A 62 12.18 -3.07 30.81
N ASP A 63 13.42 -2.74 30.40
CA ASP A 63 14.46 -3.71 30.02
C ASP A 63 13.98 -4.74 28.96
N VAL A 64 13.19 -4.27 27.99
CA VAL A 64 12.71 -5.06 26.84
C VAL A 64 13.53 -4.69 25.61
N PRO A 65 14.08 -5.64 24.83
CA PRO A 65 14.74 -5.31 23.58
C PRO A 65 13.79 -4.55 22.64
N ARG A 66 14.20 -3.36 22.20
CA ARG A 66 13.42 -2.50 21.29
C ARG A 66 12.89 -3.27 20.08
N SER A 67 13.67 -4.22 19.54
CA SER A 67 13.27 -5.05 18.41
C SER A 67 12.10 -5.97 18.73
N VAL A 68 12.02 -6.53 19.95
CA VAL A 68 10.89 -7.36 20.40
C VAL A 68 9.64 -6.51 20.55
N LEU A 69 9.75 -5.38 21.25
CA LEU A 69 8.61 -4.47 21.49
C LEU A 69 8.01 -3.95 20.17
N MET A 70 8.85 -3.45 19.26
CA MET A 70 8.40 -3.00 17.95
C MET A 70 7.80 -4.14 17.11
N ALA A 71 8.38 -5.35 17.15
CA ALA A 71 7.87 -6.48 16.38
C ALA A 71 6.53 -7.00 16.91
N VAL A 72 6.32 -7.00 18.23
CA VAL A 72 5.02 -7.33 18.85
C VAL A 72 3.97 -6.31 18.43
N SER A 73 4.25 -5.01 18.59
CA SER A 73 3.35 -3.94 18.16
C SER A 73 3.00 -4.06 16.67
N TYR A 74 4.00 -4.31 15.81
CA TYR A 74 3.76 -4.50 14.39
C TYR A 74 2.81 -5.67 14.09
N ARG A 75 2.96 -6.79 14.80
CA ARG A 75 2.10 -7.97 14.59
C ARG A 75 0.71 -7.85 15.21
N GLN A 76 0.51 -6.90 16.12
CA GLN A 76 -0.81 -6.58 16.68
C GLN A 76 -1.57 -5.61 15.77
N THR A 77 -0.96 -4.45 15.46
CA THR A 77 -1.66 -3.33 14.80
C THR A 77 -0.89 -2.68 13.66
N ARG A 78 0.26 -3.22 13.24
CA ARG A 78 1.17 -2.58 12.26
C ARG A 78 1.66 -1.19 12.70
N TRP A 79 1.79 -0.99 14.01
CA TRP A 79 2.14 0.31 14.63
C TRP A 79 1.05 1.38 14.55
N GLU A 80 -0.20 0.98 14.28
CA GLU A 80 -1.32 1.91 14.20
C GLU A 80 -1.98 2.14 15.56
N ALA A 81 -2.24 3.41 15.87
CA ALA A 81 -2.94 3.83 17.09
C ALA A 81 -4.47 3.77 16.94
N HIS A 82 -4.97 3.76 15.70
CA HIS A 82 -6.40 3.76 15.36
C HIS A 82 -7.21 4.86 16.08
N GLU A 83 -6.60 6.02 16.36
CA GLU A 83 -7.24 7.14 17.07
C GLU A 83 -7.80 6.76 18.46
N GLY A 84 -7.29 5.67 19.07
CA GLY A 84 -7.78 5.15 20.35
C GLY A 84 -9.08 4.35 20.25
N GLU A 85 -9.51 4.00 19.04
CA GLU A 85 -10.70 3.19 18.80
C GLU A 85 -10.40 1.67 18.88
N PRO A 86 -11.33 0.87 19.43
CA PRO A 86 -11.14 -0.57 19.53
C PRO A 86 -11.14 -1.27 18.17
N SER A 87 -10.56 -2.47 18.10
CA SER A 87 -10.78 -3.43 17.02
C SER A 87 -12.10 -4.18 17.18
N VAL A 88 -12.39 -5.06 16.22
CA VAL A 88 -13.46 -6.08 16.34
C VAL A 88 -13.38 -6.87 17.66
N THR A 89 -12.19 -7.04 18.24
CA THR A 89 -11.98 -7.80 19.48
C THR A 89 -11.70 -6.92 20.71
N GLY A 90 -11.95 -5.61 20.64
CA GLY A 90 -11.69 -4.70 21.75
C GLY A 90 -10.20 -4.41 21.97
N ALA A 91 -9.34 -4.66 20.98
CA ALA A 91 -7.92 -4.30 21.07
C ALA A 91 -7.71 -2.82 20.73
N TYR A 92 -6.93 -2.11 21.53
CA TYR A 92 -6.67 -0.67 21.45
C TYR A 92 -5.21 -0.35 21.12
N ASN A 93 -5.05 0.71 20.33
CA ASN A 93 -3.80 1.43 20.13
C ASN A 93 -2.62 0.54 19.64
N VAL A 94 -1.41 1.08 19.59
CA VAL A 94 -0.25 0.46 18.91
C VAL A 94 0.18 -0.89 19.52
N MET A 95 -0.14 -1.16 20.78
CA MET A 95 0.21 -2.42 21.44
C MET A 95 -0.91 -3.48 21.40
N GLY A 96 -2.09 -3.15 20.84
CA GLY A 96 -3.22 -4.05 20.70
C GLY A 96 -3.66 -4.67 22.02
N LEU A 97 -3.71 -3.87 23.08
CA LEU A 97 -4.16 -4.31 24.40
C LEU A 97 -5.69 -4.32 24.43
N THR A 98 -6.28 -5.36 24.98
CA THR A 98 -7.71 -5.64 24.99
C THR A 98 -8.41 -5.08 26.21
N ASP A 99 -9.59 -4.49 25.99
CA ASP A 99 -10.56 -4.15 27.03
C ASP A 99 -11.97 -4.39 26.48
N VAL A 100 -12.77 -5.24 27.14
CA VAL A 100 -14.15 -5.56 26.71
C VAL A 100 -15.06 -5.72 27.92
N ASP A 101 -15.89 -4.72 28.17
CA ASP A 101 -16.91 -4.76 29.21
C ASP A 101 -18.25 -5.35 28.70
N PRO A 102 -19.16 -5.78 29.58
CA PRO A 102 -20.51 -6.22 29.19
C PRO A 102 -21.28 -5.23 28.32
N GLU A 103 -20.96 -3.94 28.46
CA GLU A 103 -21.57 -2.83 27.72
C GLU A 103 -21.03 -2.73 26.27
N ASP A 104 -19.83 -3.28 26.02
CA ASP A 104 -19.21 -3.37 24.69
C ASP A 104 -19.72 -4.57 23.88
N ILE A 105 -20.32 -5.56 24.56
CA ILE A 105 -20.96 -6.70 23.92
C ILE A 105 -22.28 -6.27 23.31
N GLU A 106 -22.45 -6.59 22.04
CA GLU A 106 -23.66 -6.25 21.32
C GLU A 106 -24.88 -6.94 21.93
N THR A 107 -25.72 -6.13 22.57
CA THR A 107 -27.02 -6.55 23.11
C THR A 107 -28.17 -6.27 22.13
N GLU A 108 -27.90 -5.55 21.03
CA GLU A 108 -28.86 -5.29 19.98
C GLU A 108 -29.02 -6.52 19.07
N GLU A 109 -30.26 -6.82 18.68
CA GLU A 109 -30.51 -7.91 17.74
C GLU A 109 -29.79 -7.64 16.41
N ALA A 110 -29.19 -8.69 15.83
CA ALA A 110 -28.48 -8.60 14.54
C ALA A 110 -29.26 -7.77 13.50
N GLY A 111 -28.59 -6.80 12.87
CA GLY A 111 -29.20 -5.95 11.85
C GLY A 111 -29.73 -6.74 10.65
N GLU A 112 -30.63 -6.13 9.87
CA GLU A 112 -31.17 -6.77 8.65
C GLU A 112 -30.07 -7.13 7.63
N GLU A 113 -28.99 -6.33 7.59
CA GLU A 113 -27.80 -6.59 6.81
C GLU A 113 -27.07 -7.87 7.24
N ALA A 114 -26.71 -7.96 8.53
CA ALA A 114 -26.07 -9.14 9.09
C ALA A 114 -26.91 -10.41 8.87
N ILE A 115 -28.24 -10.29 8.89
CA ILE A 115 -29.13 -11.41 8.59
C ILE A 115 -29.07 -11.78 7.11
N ALA A 116 -29.20 -10.79 6.21
CA ALA A 116 -29.18 -11.00 4.77
C ALA A 116 -27.86 -11.66 4.29
N HIS A 117 -26.74 -11.42 4.99
CA HIS A 117 -25.44 -12.04 4.73
C HIS A 117 -25.51 -13.57 4.60
N PHE A 118 -26.40 -14.20 5.35
CA PHE A 118 -26.54 -15.66 5.37
C PHE A 118 -27.51 -16.21 4.31
N ASN A 119 -27.80 -15.44 3.25
CA ASN A 119 -28.57 -15.87 2.07
C ASN A 119 -27.70 -15.86 0.81
N GLY A 120 -26.82 -16.86 0.66
CA GLY A 120 -25.73 -16.83 -0.31
C GLY A 120 -25.81 -17.86 -1.45
N SER A 121 -26.90 -18.61 -1.62
CA SER A 121 -26.91 -19.74 -2.58
C SER A 121 -26.89 -19.32 -4.05
N GLY A 122 -27.50 -18.19 -4.40
CA GLY A 122 -27.72 -17.79 -5.79
C GLY A 122 -28.76 -18.64 -6.53
N LYS A 123 -29.45 -19.57 -5.86
CA LYS A 123 -30.48 -20.41 -6.46
C LYS A 123 -31.83 -20.04 -5.86
N ARG A 124 -32.73 -19.51 -6.69
CA ARG A 124 -34.05 -19.01 -6.26
C ARG A 124 -34.85 -20.06 -5.49
N GLU A 125 -34.74 -21.32 -5.87
CA GLU A 125 -35.39 -22.45 -5.22
C GLU A 125 -34.85 -22.76 -3.82
N ILE A 126 -33.63 -22.34 -3.49
CA ILE A 126 -33.03 -22.44 -2.17
C ILE A 126 -33.30 -21.16 -1.38
N GLU A 127 -33.08 -19.99 -1.97
CA GLU A 127 -33.21 -18.68 -1.29
C GLU A 127 -34.64 -18.40 -0.82
N LYS A 128 -35.67 -18.95 -1.50
CA LYS A 128 -37.07 -18.85 -1.04
C LYS A 128 -37.32 -19.48 0.33
N SER A 129 -36.39 -20.29 0.84
CA SER A 129 -36.46 -20.91 2.17
C SER A 129 -35.79 -20.09 3.28
N PHE A 130 -35.21 -18.94 2.93
CA PHE A 130 -34.60 -18.02 3.88
C PHE A 130 -35.63 -17.48 4.89
N ASP A 131 -35.34 -17.64 6.17
CA ASP A 131 -36.16 -17.17 7.28
C ASP A 131 -35.33 -16.20 8.15
N PRO A 132 -35.49 -14.88 7.96
CA PRO A 132 -34.73 -13.87 8.69
C PRO A 132 -34.86 -14.00 10.21
N ALA A 133 -36.05 -14.34 10.71
CA ALA A 133 -36.30 -14.46 12.15
C ALA A 133 -35.59 -15.67 12.75
N LYS A 134 -35.41 -16.74 11.96
CA LYS A 134 -34.62 -17.90 12.40
C LYS A 134 -33.14 -17.59 12.42
N VAL A 135 -32.60 -16.94 11.39
CA VAL A 135 -31.18 -16.54 11.36
C VAL A 135 -30.86 -15.62 12.54
N ARG A 136 -31.70 -14.60 12.78
CA ARG A 136 -31.58 -13.69 13.93
C ARG A 136 -31.44 -14.42 15.27
N ARG A 137 -32.27 -15.46 15.51
CA ARG A 137 -32.16 -16.28 16.73
C ARG A 137 -30.85 -17.06 16.82
N ILE A 138 -30.38 -17.63 15.70
CA ILE A 138 -29.12 -18.37 15.67
C ILE A 138 -27.93 -17.44 15.98
N LEU A 139 -27.94 -16.21 15.46
CA LEU A 139 -26.89 -15.24 15.72
C LEU A 139 -26.87 -14.78 17.19
N ALA A 140 -28.04 -14.68 17.83
CA ALA A 140 -28.16 -14.27 19.24
C ALA A 140 -27.77 -15.36 20.27
N GLU A 141 -27.58 -16.62 19.85
CA GLU A 141 -27.21 -17.71 20.75
C GLU A 141 -25.71 -17.69 21.17
N ALA A 142 -24.90 -16.82 20.57
CA ALA A 142 -23.49 -16.67 20.92
C ALA A 142 -23.30 -15.82 22.20
N THR A 143 -22.66 -16.39 23.23
CA THR A 143 -22.36 -15.70 24.50
C THR A 143 -20.87 -15.38 24.58
N VAL A 144 -20.52 -14.11 24.83
CA VAL A 144 -19.16 -13.70 25.16
C VAL A 144 -18.99 -13.72 26.68
N ASP A 145 -17.98 -14.45 27.17
CA ASP A 145 -17.57 -14.42 28.56
C ASP A 145 -16.67 -13.19 28.79
N THR A 146 -17.28 -12.06 29.15
CA THR A 146 -16.55 -10.81 29.39
C THR A 146 -15.62 -10.89 30.57
N ASP A 147 -15.86 -11.79 31.53
CA ASP A 147 -14.98 -11.96 32.69
C ASP A 147 -13.64 -12.66 32.33
N ASP A 148 -13.43 -13.06 31.07
CA ASP A 148 -12.18 -13.68 30.63
C ASP A 148 -11.01 -12.68 30.74
N PRO A 149 -9.96 -12.97 31.53
CA PRO A 149 -8.82 -12.07 31.70
C PRO A 149 -8.09 -11.71 30.40
N ARG A 150 -8.26 -12.50 29.34
CA ARG A 150 -7.72 -12.18 28.01
C ARG A 150 -8.38 -10.94 27.41
N LEU A 151 -9.60 -10.61 27.81
CA LEU A 151 -10.31 -9.44 27.32
C LEU A 151 -9.97 -8.16 28.07
N HIS A 152 -9.23 -8.22 29.19
CA HIS A 152 -8.93 -7.06 30.06
C HIS A 152 -7.41 -6.87 30.28
N THR A 153 -6.63 -6.88 29.20
CA THR A 153 -5.18 -6.64 29.29
C THR A 153 -4.82 -5.16 29.44
N VAL A 154 -5.70 -4.22 29.05
CA VAL A 154 -5.54 -2.79 29.29
C VAL A 154 -5.43 -2.49 30.79
N ASP A 155 -6.40 -2.96 31.59
CA ASP A 155 -6.41 -2.76 33.04
C ASP A 155 -5.14 -3.27 33.70
N LYS A 156 -4.74 -4.50 33.34
CA LYS A 156 -3.55 -5.11 33.92
C LYS A 156 -2.29 -4.33 33.54
N ALA A 157 -2.19 -3.87 32.30
CA ALA A 157 -1.01 -3.16 31.82
C ALA A 157 -0.94 -1.72 32.35
N ALA A 158 -2.09 -1.05 32.54
CA ALA A 158 -2.19 0.27 33.17
C ALA A 158 -1.70 0.24 34.62
N GLU A 159 -2.06 -0.80 35.38
CA GLU A 159 -1.57 -1.04 36.75
C GLU A 159 -0.03 -1.12 36.79
N LEU A 160 0.58 -1.82 35.83
CA LEU A 160 2.03 -2.03 35.79
C LEU A 160 2.84 -0.75 35.56
N ILE A 161 2.21 0.31 35.01
CA ILE A 161 2.86 1.58 34.69
C ILE A 161 2.36 2.77 35.52
N ASP A 162 1.49 2.53 36.50
CA ASP A 162 0.83 3.55 37.33
C ASP A 162 0.08 4.61 36.47
N SER A 163 -0.69 4.13 35.49
CA SER A 163 -1.47 4.95 34.54
C SER A 163 -2.95 4.55 34.55
N SER A 164 -3.81 5.26 33.81
CA SER A 164 -5.23 4.92 33.67
C SER A 164 -5.49 4.04 32.43
N PRO A 165 -6.51 3.16 32.46
CA PRO A 165 -6.97 2.43 31.27
C PRO A 165 -7.23 3.35 30.07
N GLU A 166 -7.89 4.49 30.30
CA GLU A 166 -8.16 5.48 29.26
C GLU A 166 -6.89 6.05 28.61
N ALA A 167 -5.84 6.29 29.41
CA ALA A 167 -4.56 6.76 28.87
C ALA A 167 -3.89 5.68 28.00
N VAL A 168 -3.91 4.42 28.43
CA VAL A 168 -3.40 3.28 27.64
C VAL A 168 -4.17 3.09 26.34
N GLN A 169 -5.48 3.34 26.35
CA GLN A 169 -6.34 3.28 25.15
C GLN A 169 -6.05 4.43 24.18
N LYS A 170 -5.91 5.66 24.65
CA LYS A 170 -5.88 6.87 23.80
C LYS A 170 -4.50 7.45 23.51
N ASP A 171 -3.54 7.31 24.42
CA ASP A 171 -2.19 7.84 24.27
C ASP A 171 -1.23 6.77 23.76
N THR A 172 -0.59 7.05 22.63
CA THR A 172 0.32 6.11 21.98
C THR A 172 1.54 5.77 22.84
N PHE A 173 2.11 6.72 23.57
CA PHE A 173 3.28 6.46 24.39
C PHE A 173 2.92 5.62 25.63
N GLU A 174 1.81 5.94 26.29
CA GLU A 174 1.28 5.15 27.41
C GLU A 174 0.96 3.72 26.97
N SER A 175 0.38 3.53 25.78
CA SER A 175 0.16 2.20 25.19
C SER A 175 1.47 1.42 25.04
N ILE A 176 2.53 2.05 24.50
CA ILE A 176 3.85 1.42 24.32
C ILE A 176 4.46 1.04 25.68
N ARG A 177 4.40 1.93 26.68
CA ARG A 177 4.89 1.66 28.03
C ARG A 177 4.13 0.47 28.65
N ALA A 178 2.81 0.47 28.56
CA ALA A 178 1.94 -0.59 29.07
C ALA A 178 2.28 -1.95 28.44
N GLY A 179 2.40 -2.01 27.11
CA GLY A 179 2.76 -3.25 26.40
C GLY A 179 4.18 -3.74 26.74
N ALA A 180 5.14 -2.83 26.92
CA ALA A 180 6.49 -3.17 27.36
C ALA A 180 6.51 -3.75 28.79
N ALA A 181 5.78 -3.13 29.71
CA ALA A 181 5.64 -3.60 31.08
C ALA A 181 4.98 -4.99 31.14
N LEU A 182 3.93 -5.21 30.33
CA LEU A 182 3.23 -6.49 30.26
C LEU A 182 4.12 -7.61 29.70
N LEU A 183 4.93 -7.33 28.67
CA LEU A 183 5.93 -8.28 28.17
C LEU A 183 6.96 -8.66 29.24
N ALA A 184 7.47 -7.66 29.98
CA ALA A 184 8.42 -7.90 31.07
C ALA A 184 7.80 -8.74 32.20
N GLU A 185 6.52 -8.53 32.52
CA GLU A 185 5.78 -9.34 33.49
C GLU A 185 5.63 -10.79 33.01
N TYR A 186 5.20 -11.01 31.77
CA TYR A 186 5.07 -12.35 31.22
C TYR A 186 6.41 -13.10 31.14
N GLN A 187 7.51 -12.38 30.91
CA GLN A 187 8.86 -12.97 30.94
C GLN A 187 9.21 -13.47 32.36
N LYS A 188 8.92 -12.67 33.39
CA LYS A 188 9.14 -13.04 34.80
C LYS A 188 8.25 -14.21 35.23
N GLU A 189 6.97 -14.19 34.86
CA GLU A 189 6.03 -15.28 35.16
C GLU A 189 6.40 -16.60 34.48
N ALA A 190 7.09 -16.54 33.33
CA ALA A 190 7.68 -17.71 32.68
C ALA A 190 8.93 -18.25 33.39
N GLY A 191 9.38 -17.62 34.48
CA GLY A 191 10.57 -17.99 35.25
C GLY A 191 11.87 -17.62 34.55
N ALA A 192 11.84 -16.69 33.59
CA ALA A 192 13.02 -16.22 32.86
C ALA A 192 13.45 -14.82 33.34
N GLU A 193 14.76 -14.55 33.32
CA GLU A 193 15.28 -13.21 33.56
C GLU A 193 15.00 -12.29 32.34
N LEU A 194 14.88 -10.98 32.60
CA LEU A 194 14.90 -9.97 31.55
C LEU A 194 16.27 -10.00 30.87
N SER A 195 16.29 -9.90 29.55
CA SER A 195 17.51 -10.09 28.76
C SER A 195 17.58 -9.13 27.60
N ASP A 196 18.77 -8.60 27.34
CA ASP A 196 19.07 -7.81 26.14
C ASP A 196 19.05 -8.67 24.86
N ASP A 197 19.09 -10.00 24.97
CA ASP A 197 18.98 -10.92 23.82
C ASP A 197 17.52 -11.06 23.39
N PRO A 198 17.13 -10.56 22.19
CA PRO A 198 15.77 -10.72 21.69
C PRO A 198 15.33 -12.19 21.66
N GLY A 199 16.24 -13.14 21.41
CA GLY A 199 15.96 -14.57 21.31
C GLY A 199 15.40 -15.21 22.59
N ALA A 200 15.64 -14.60 23.75
CA ALA A 200 15.20 -15.10 25.06
C ALA A 200 13.71 -14.82 25.37
N TRP A 201 13.03 -14.01 24.56
CA TRP A 201 11.69 -13.48 24.85
C TRP A 201 10.53 -14.32 24.31
N TYR A 202 10.80 -15.52 23.78
CA TYR A 202 9.76 -16.38 23.22
C TYR A 202 8.54 -16.63 24.13
N PRO A 203 8.68 -17.00 25.42
CA PRO A 203 7.52 -17.28 26.25
C PRO A 203 6.63 -16.05 26.48
N ALA A 204 7.23 -14.87 26.72
CA ALA A 204 6.49 -13.63 26.87
C ALA A 204 5.74 -13.25 25.59
N VAL A 205 6.41 -13.32 24.44
CA VAL A 205 5.81 -13.02 23.13
C VAL A 205 4.67 -13.99 22.81
N ALA A 206 4.84 -15.29 23.05
CA ALA A 206 3.79 -16.28 22.79
C ALA A 206 2.54 -16.01 23.64
N ARG A 207 2.74 -15.70 24.94
CA ARG A 207 1.63 -15.35 25.84
C ARG A 207 0.92 -14.06 25.46
N TYR A 208 1.65 -13.07 24.95
CA TYR A 208 1.10 -11.79 24.50
C TYR A 208 0.04 -11.95 23.39
N SER A 209 0.06 -13.06 22.64
CA SER A 209 -0.97 -13.35 21.61
C SER A 209 -2.39 -13.52 22.15
N GLN A 210 -2.54 -13.81 23.45
CA GLN A 210 -3.81 -14.14 24.10
C GLN A 210 -4.57 -15.33 23.45
N SER A 211 -3.91 -16.12 22.60
CA SER A 211 -4.57 -17.28 21.98
C SER A 211 -4.85 -18.35 23.04
N PRO A 212 -6.08 -18.90 23.08
CA PRO A 212 -6.41 -20.04 23.95
C PRO A 212 -5.73 -21.34 23.47
N GLU A 213 -5.17 -21.34 22.26
CA GLU A 213 -4.53 -22.50 21.66
C GLU A 213 -3.02 -22.31 21.57
N LYS A 214 -2.26 -23.32 22.05
CA LYS A 214 -0.80 -23.35 21.93
C LYS A 214 -0.32 -23.08 20.50
N LYS A 215 -1.04 -23.62 19.51
CA LYS A 215 -0.69 -23.47 18.08
C LYS A 215 -0.86 -22.04 17.58
N GLY A 216 -1.86 -21.31 18.07
CA GLY A 216 -2.05 -19.89 17.79
C GLY A 216 -0.94 -19.04 18.43
N ALA A 217 -0.64 -19.28 19.71
CA ALA A 217 0.45 -18.60 20.41
C ALA A 217 1.83 -18.84 19.77
N ASP A 218 2.11 -20.08 19.36
CA ASP A 218 3.33 -20.43 18.63
C ASP A 218 3.41 -19.75 17.25
N LEU A 219 2.28 -19.58 16.56
CA LEU A 219 2.20 -18.91 15.26
C LEU A 219 2.47 -17.41 15.40
N PHE A 220 1.86 -16.75 16.38
CA PHE A 220 2.11 -15.33 16.67
C PHE A 220 3.58 -15.10 17.00
N ALA A 221 4.16 -15.87 17.91
CA ALA A 221 5.58 -15.75 18.25
C ALA A 221 6.48 -15.97 17.03
N LYS A 222 6.19 -17.00 16.20
CA LYS A 222 6.94 -17.22 14.95
C LYS A 222 6.97 -15.97 14.07
N ARG A 223 5.82 -15.32 13.87
CA ARG A 223 5.67 -14.10 13.05
C ARG A 223 6.42 -12.90 13.64
N VAL A 224 6.39 -12.72 14.96
CA VAL A 224 7.18 -11.68 15.66
C VAL A 224 8.68 -11.88 15.44
N PHE A 225 9.20 -13.09 15.64
CA PHE A 225 10.62 -13.37 15.41
C PHE A 225 11.02 -13.34 13.93
N GLU A 226 10.08 -13.53 13.02
CA GLU A 226 10.30 -13.31 11.59
C GLU A 226 10.44 -11.82 11.26
N SER A 227 9.60 -10.94 11.84
CA SER A 227 9.76 -9.48 11.73
C SER A 227 11.12 -9.01 12.24
N ILE A 228 11.58 -9.53 13.38
CA ILE A 228 12.90 -9.19 13.91
C ILE A 228 14.00 -9.61 12.92
N ARG A 229 13.93 -10.82 12.38
CA ARG A 229 14.97 -11.34 11.47
C ARG A 229 15.02 -10.66 10.11
N THR A 230 13.87 -10.27 9.59
CA THR A 230 13.72 -9.72 8.23
C THR A 230 13.62 -8.20 8.21
N GLY A 231 13.31 -7.58 9.35
CA GLY A 231 12.99 -6.17 9.47
C GLY A 231 11.59 -5.86 8.95
N GLU A 232 11.05 -4.73 9.35
CA GLU A 232 9.74 -4.22 8.90
C GLU A 232 9.85 -2.73 8.56
N ARG A 233 9.02 -2.26 7.63
CA ARG A 233 8.92 -0.85 7.23
C ARG A 233 7.49 -0.55 6.83
N GLU A 234 6.91 0.47 7.44
CA GLU A 234 5.52 0.85 7.18
C GLU A 234 5.39 2.38 7.15
N LEU A 235 4.39 2.86 6.40
CA LEU A 235 3.88 4.22 6.51
C LEU A 235 2.55 4.12 7.27
N THR A 236 2.51 4.67 8.48
CA THR A 236 1.30 4.61 9.30
C THR A 236 0.16 5.40 8.67
N LEU A 237 -1.08 5.18 9.12
CA LEU A 237 -2.28 5.82 8.54
C LEU A 237 -2.20 7.36 8.55
N ASP A 238 -1.56 7.94 9.57
CA ASP A 238 -1.30 9.37 9.74
C ASP A 238 -0.07 9.87 8.96
N GLY A 239 0.70 8.97 8.36
CA GLY A 239 1.81 9.28 7.46
C GLY A 239 3.21 9.28 8.11
N GLU A 240 3.37 8.75 9.32
CA GLU A 240 4.69 8.52 9.92
C GLU A 240 5.39 7.31 9.29
N GLN A 241 6.69 7.42 9.00
CA GLN A 241 7.48 6.28 8.49
C GLN A 241 8.20 5.57 9.65
N VAL A 242 7.81 4.32 9.90
CA VAL A 242 8.34 3.51 10.99
C VAL A 242 9.16 2.35 10.42
N SER A 243 10.28 2.01 11.04
CA SER A 243 11.11 0.88 10.60
C SER A 243 11.69 0.10 11.77
N LEU A 244 11.55 -1.23 11.69
CA LEU A 244 12.29 -2.20 12.48
C LEU A 244 13.49 -2.69 11.64
N PRO A 245 14.73 -2.44 12.06
CA PRO A 245 15.91 -3.00 11.40
C PRO A 245 15.93 -4.54 11.46
N ALA A 246 16.38 -5.17 10.38
CA ALA A 246 16.55 -6.62 10.32
C ALA A 246 17.74 -7.08 11.18
N ASP A 247 17.52 -8.08 12.02
CA ASP A 247 18.58 -8.83 12.71
C ASP A 247 18.47 -10.34 12.43
N PRO A 248 19.08 -10.82 11.34
CA PRO A 248 19.01 -12.23 10.94
C PRO A 248 19.77 -13.16 11.90
N SER A 249 20.47 -12.64 12.91
CA SER A 249 21.19 -13.45 13.89
C SER A 249 20.30 -13.97 15.03
N VAL A 250 19.15 -13.31 15.28
CA VAL A 250 18.22 -13.69 16.35
C VAL A 250 17.70 -15.12 16.19
N ARG A 251 17.74 -15.90 17.26
CA ARG A 251 17.25 -17.28 17.33
C ARG A 251 16.31 -17.41 18.54
N PRO A 252 14.99 -17.62 18.35
CA PRO A 252 14.07 -17.77 19.47
C PRO A 252 14.36 -19.05 20.25
N VAL A 253 14.51 -18.93 21.57
CA VAL A 253 14.68 -20.06 22.49
C VAL A 253 13.31 -20.53 22.95
N LYS A 254 12.87 -21.71 22.48
CA LYS A 254 11.61 -22.32 22.92
C LYS A 254 11.84 -23.15 24.18
N PRO A 255 11.32 -22.74 25.36
CA PRO A 255 11.44 -23.56 26.56
C PRO A 255 10.55 -24.81 26.47
N ALA A 256 11.05 -25.95 26.96
CA ALA A 256 10.35 -27.23 26.86
C ALA A 256 9.07 -27.33 27.72
N ASN A 257 8.94 -26.51 28.77
CA ASN A 257 7.96 -26.70 29.86
C ASN A 257 7.06 -25.48 30.16
N VAL A 258 7.01 -24.47 29.30
CA VAL A 258 6.14 -23.30 29.58
C VAL A 258 4.71 -23.57 29.08
N PRO A 259 3.66 -23.33 29.91
CA PRO A 259 2.28 -23.35 29.44
C PRO A 259 2.10 -22.19 28.45
N LEU A 260 2.06 -22.51 27.16
CA LEU A 260 2.00 -21.55 26.06
C LEU A 260 0.58 -21.01 25.79
N ALA A 261 -0.42 -21.44 26.56
CA ALA A 261 -1.82 -20.99 26.46
C ALA A 261 -2.61 -21.34 27.73
N ALA A 262 -3.73 -20.66 27.96
CA ALA A 262 -4.76 -21.12 28.89
C ALA A 262 -5.40 -22.41 28.33
N SER A 263 -5.06 -23.56 28.90
CA SER A 263 -5.41 -24.85 28.30
C SER A 263 -6.87 -25.25 28.52
N TYR A 264 -7.66 -25.32 27.45
CA TYR A 264 -8.79 -26.25 27.34
C TYR A 264 -8.57 -27.12 26.10
N ALA A 265 -8.36 -28.42 26.32
CA ALA A 265 -8.24 -29.39 25.25
C ALA A 265 -9.63 -29.87 24.84
N SER A 266 -10.04 -29.60 23.59
CA SER A 266 -11.19 -30.28 22.99
C SER A 266 -10.71 -31.55 22.30
N THR A 267 -11.30 -32.68 22.68
CA THR A 267 -11.04 -34.01 22.14
C THR A 267 -12.16 -34.41 21.19
N THR A 268 -12.08 -34.05 19.91
CA THR A 268 -12.88 -34.73 18.88
C THR A 268 -12.07 -34.99 17.62
N ALA A 269 -12.25 -36.18 17.07
CA ALA A 269 -11.66 -36.62 15.81
C ALA A 269 -12.41 -35.97 14.63
N ALA A 270 -12.10 -34.71 14.35
CA ALA A 270 -12.53 -34.04 13.13
C ALA A 270 -11.60 -34.44 11.95
N PRO A 271 -12.12 -34.44 10.71
CA PRO A 271 -11.29 -34.46 9.50
C PRO A 271 -10.14 -33.44 9.58
N THR A 272 -8.98 -33.78 9.05
CA THR A 272 -7.86 -32.84 8.99
C THR A 272 -8.21 -31.68 8.07
N PRO A 273 -8.14 -30.41 8.54
CA PRO A 273 -8.46 -29.27 7.70
C PRO A 273 -7.48 -29.16 6.52
N GLU A 274 -8.02 -28.78 5.36
CA GLU A 274 -7.28 -28.49 4.14
C GLU A 274 -6.64 -27.09 4.22
N CYS A 275 -5.56 -26.97 4.98
CA CYS A 275 -4.85 -25.69 5.18
C CYS A 275 -3.32 -25.88 5.12
N PRO A 276 -2.52 -24.81 4.94
CA PRO A 276 -1.07 -24.92 4.88
C PRO A 276 -0.46 -25.38 6.20
N ALA A 277 0.65 -26.11 6.09
CA ALA A 277 1.41 -26.57 7.26
C ALA A 277 1.90 -25.38 8.09
N GLY A 278 1.61 -25.40 9.39
CA GLY A 278 2.03 -24.37 10.35
C GLY A 278 1.02 -23.24 10.59
N LEU A 279 -0.06 -23.14 9.80
CA LEU A 279 -1.19 -22.26 10.10
C LEU A 279 -2.06 -22.87 11.19
N ASN A 280 -2.60 -22.06 12.11
CA ASN A 280 -3.55 -22.54 13.11
C ASN A 280 -4.91 -22.78 12.45
N CYS A 281 -5.31 -24.05 12.37
CA CYS A 281 -6.54 -24.44 11.69
C CYS A 281 -7.23 -25.56 12.44
N ASN A 282 -8.56 -25.54 12.43
CA ASN A 282 -9.40 -26.64 12.83
C ASN A 282 -10.45 -26.93 11.73
N PHE A 283 -11.28 -27.96 11.96
CA PHE A 283 -12.38 -28.30 11.07
C PHE A 283 -13.66 -28.48 11.90
N VAL A 284 -14.67 -27.65 11.64
CA VAL A 284 -16.00 -27.69 12.28
C VAL A 284 -17.02 -27.93 11.17
N PRO A 285 -17.38 -29.19 10.87
CA PRO A 285 -18.18 -29.52 9.69
C PRO A 285 -19.55 -28.86 9.73
N SER A 286 -20.00 -28.34 8.58
CA SER A 286 -21.40 -27.97 8.40
C SER A 286 -22.31 -29.19 8.64
N ARG A 287 -23.36 -28.98 9.45
CA ARG A 287 -24.25 -30.06 9.91
C ARG A 287 -25.17 -30.51 8.77
N THR A 288 -25.52 -31.79 8.79
CA THR A 288 -26.58 -32.35 7.96
C THR A 288 -27.80 -32.64 8.83
N SER A 289 -28.99 -32.18 8.42
CA SER A 289 -30.22 -32.47 9.16
C SER A 289 -30.57 -33.96 9.14
N SER A 290 -31.49 -34.39 10.00
CA SER A 290 -32.05 -35.75 9.98
C SER A 290 -32.73 -36.12 8.64
N THR A 291 -33.17 -35.12 7.87
CA THR A 291 -33.76 -35.29 6.53
C THR A 291 -32.73 -35.27 5.41
N GLY A 292 -31.44 -35.17 5.73
CA GLY A 292 -30.36 -35.03 4.75
C GLY A 292 -30.23 -33.62 4.17
N LYS A 293 -30.91 -32.61 4.74
CA LYS A 293 -30.76 -31.21 4.32
C LYS A 293 -29.37 -30.69 4.70
N ARG A 294 -28.81 -29.86 3.82
CA ARG A 294 -27.49 -29.20 3.95
C ARG A 294 -27.64 -27.75 3.51
N ASN A 295 -26.70 -26.91 3.95
CA ASN A 295 -26.54 -25.54 3.46
C ASN A 295 -25.44 -25.39 2.40
N TYR A 296 -25.09 -26.49 1.74
CA TYR A 296 -24.08 -26.54 0.68
C TYR A 296 -24.43 -27.65 -0.31
N THR A 297 -23.81 -27.62 -1.50
CA THR A 297 -24.04 -28.61 -2.55
C THR A 297 -22.89 -29.60 -2.63
N LEU A 298 -23.22 -30.90 -2.61
CA LEU A 298 -22.23 -31.97 -2.79
C LEU A 298 -21.62 -31.92 -4.19
N GLY A 299 -20.33 -32.20 -4.24
CA GLY A 299 -19.50 -32.28 -5.45
C GLY A 299 -18.14 -32.90 -5.14
N ASP A 300 -17.31 -33.01 -6.17
CA ASP A 300 -15.95 -33.52 -6.13
C ASP A 300 -15.03 -32.63 -6.99
N ARG A 301 -14.94 -31.34 -6.62
CA ARG A 301 -14.11 -30.36 -7.34
C ARG A 301 -12.61 -30.65 -7.12
N PRO A 302 -11.76 -30.55 -8.17
CA PRO A 302 -12.07 -30.11 -9.54
C PRO A 302 -12.47 -31.24 -10.52
N ASN A 303 -12.55 -32.50 -10.07
CA ASN A 303 -12.63 -33.70 -10.93
C ASN A 303 -13.90 -33.79 -11.79
N GLN A 304 -14.95 -33.04 -11.44
CA GLN A 304 -16.25 -33.06 -12.14
C GLN A 304 -16.42 -31.96 -13.19
N GLY A 305 -15.32 -31.33 -13.62
CA GLY A 305 -15.35 -30.24 -14.60
C GLY A 305 -15.83 -28.91 -14.03
N VAL A 306 -15.95 -28.80 -12.70
CA VAL A 306 -16.32 -27.59 -11.96
C VAL A 306 -15.07 -27.12 -11.18
N GLY A 307 -14.06 -26.62 -11.90
CA GLY A 307 -12.79 -26.21 -11.30
C GLY A 307 -12.92 -24.95 -10.45
N ILE A 308 -12.12 -24.84 -9.39
CA ILE A 308 -12.00 -23.61 -8.60
C ILE A 308 -11.12 -22.63 -9.38
N ARG A 309 -11.62 -21.42 -9.61
CA ARG A 309 -10.98 -20.36 -10.41
C ARG A 309 -10.86 -19.04 -9.66
N GLN A 310 -11.58 -18.89 -8.55
CA GLN A 310 -11.62 -17.65 -7.77
C GLN A 310 -11.63 -17.95 -6.27
N ILE A 311 -11.25 -16.95 -5.48
CA ILE A 311 -11.42 -16.94 -4.03
C ILE A 311 -12.16 -15.65 -3.69
N VAL A 312 -13.26 -15.78 -2.94
CA VAL A 312 -14.09 -14.63 -2.55
C VAL A 312 -13.83 -14.34 -1.07
N ILE A 313 -13.44 -13.09 -0.80
CA ILE A 313 -13.17 -12.56 0.52
C ILE A 313 -14.44 -11.88 1.03
N HIS A 314 -14.84 -12.32 2.21
CA HIS A 314 -16.03 -11.85 2.90
C HIS A 314 -15.68 -11.33 4.28
N ASP A 315 -16.53 -10.49 4.83
CA ASP A 315 -16.69 -10.34 6.27
C ASP A 315 -18.08 -10.81 6.70
N THR A 316 -18.24 -11.15 7.97
CA THR A 316 -19.45 -11.81 8.44
C THR A 316 -20.57 -10.86 8.89
N GLU A 317 -20.32 -9.55 8.92
CA GLU A 317 -21.21 -8.57 9.56
C GLU A 317 -21.59 -8.97 11.01
N GLY A 318 -20.62 -9.52 11.75
CA GLY A 318 -20.86 -10.13 13.06
C GLY A 318 -19.65 -10.79 13.71
N GLY A 319 -19.85 -11.27 14.94
CA GLY A 319 -18.84 -12.01 15.72
C GLY A 319 -18.64 -13.46 15.28
N TYR A 320 -17.52 -14.07 15.70
CA TYR A 320 -17.08 -15.40 15.25
C TYR A 320 -18.06 -16.53 15.60
N ASP A 321 -18.51 -16.62 16.85
CA ASP A 321 -19.32 -17.77 17.31
C ASP A 321 -20.72 -17.77 16.67
N GLY A 322 -21.37 -16.61 16.57
CA GLY A 322 -22.67 -16.47 15.90
C GLY A 322 -22.58 -16.82 14.41
N SER A 323 -21.52 -16.33 13.76
CA SER A 323 -21.25 -16.62 12.34
C SER A 323 -20.98 -18.11 12.12
N LEU A 324 -20.17 -18.75 12.96
CA LEU A 324 -19.91 -20.19 12.89
C LEU A 324 -21.19 -21.00 13.09
N ALA A 325 -22.06 -20.60 14.04
CA ALA A 325 -23.33 -21.26 14.29
C ALA A 325 -24.28 -21.17 13.08
N ALA A 326 -24.34 -20.02 12.41
CA ALA A 326 -25.15 -19.80 11.20
C ALA A 326 -24.59 -20.56 9.98
N LEU A 327 -23.29 -20.41 9.68
CA LEU A 327 -22.63 -21.01 8.51
C LEU A 327 -22.55 -22.54 8.55
N THR A 328 -22.75 -23.16 9.71
CA THR A 328 -22.81 -24.61 9.89
C THR A 328 -24.23 -25.15 10.09
N ASN A 329 -25.26 -24.31 9.96
CA ASN A 329 -26.65 -24.71 10.16
C ASN A 329 -27.32 -25.10 8.82
N PRO A 330 -27.82 -26.34 8.67
CA PRO A 330 -28.45 -26.80 7.42
C PRO A 330 -29.76 -26.07 7.08
N ASP A 331 -30.32 -25.29 8.00
CA ASP A 331 -31.51 -24.48 7.77
C ASP A 331 -31.23 -23.05 7.33
N VAL A 332 -29.96 -22.64 7.34
CA VAL A 332 -29.52 -21.34 6.85
C VAL A 332 -29.08 -21.51 5.39
N PRO A 333 -29.68 -20.83 4.40
CA PRO A 333 -29.33 -20.97 2.98
C PRO A 333 -28.06 -20.20 2.58
N GLY A 334 -27.10 -20.13 3.51
CA GLY A 334 -25.78 -19.50 3.37
C GLY A 334 -24.72 -20.34 4.08
N SER A 335 -23.55 -20.43 3.48
CA SER A 335 -22.40 -21.17 4.03
C SER A 335 -21.10 -20.69 3.39
N ALA A 336 -19.96 -20.95 4.03
CA ALA A 336 -18.63 -20.68 3.48
C ALA A 336 -17.70 -21.87 3.71
N HIS A 337 -16.53 -21.86 3.06
CA HIS A 337 -15.55 -22.93 3.25
C HIS A 337 -14.71 -22.68 4.50
N TYR A 338 -14.34 -21.43 4.75
CA TYR A 338 -13.46 -21.03 5.84
C TYR A 338 -14.00 -19.79 6.56
N LEU A 339 -13.78 -19.72 7.88
CA LEU A 339 -14.03 -18.57 8.74
C LEU A 339 -12.78 -18.25 9.54
N ILE A 340 -12.39 -16.97 9.62
CA ILE A 340 -11.17 -16.51 10.28
C ILE A 340 -11.50 -15.62 11.48
N ARG A 341 -11.08 -16.07 12.65
CA ARG A 341 -11.29 -15.38 13.94
C ARG A 341 -10.38 -14.16 14.09
N ALA A 342 -10.92 -13.06 14.60
CA ALA A 342 -10.24 -11.78 14.75
C ALA A 342 -9.14 -11.78 15.82
N SER A 343 -9.35 -12.47 16.93
CA SER A 343 -8.46 -12.39 18.09
C SER A 343 -7.09 -13.01 17.87
N ASP A 344 -7.02 -14.12 17.13
CA ASP A 344 -5.78 -14.89 16.98
C ASP A 344 -5.53 -15.44 15.57
N GLY A 345 -6.41 -15.13 14.62
CA GLY A 345 -6.30 -15.60 13.24
C GLY A 345 -6.50 -17.11 13.08
N LEU A 346 -7.22 -17.78 14.00
CA LEU A 346 -7.65 -19.18 13.80
C LEU A 346 -8.46 -19.30 12.51
N VAL A 347 -8.07 -20.26 11.67
CA VAL A 347 -8.79 -20.61 10.44
C VAL A 347 -9.65 -21.85 10.67
N THR A 348 -10.96 -21.66 10.68
CA THR A 348 -11.95 -22.71 10.84
C THR A 348 -12.51 -23.12 9.49
N GLN A 349 -12.17 -24.33 9.04
CA GLN A 349 -12.79 -24.87 7.83
C GLN A 349 -14.14 -25.54 8.18
N MET A 350 -15.18 -25.22 7.43
CA MET A 350 -16.55 -25.71 7.64
C MET A 350 -17.02 -26.67 6.56
N ILE A 351 -16.48 -26.54 5.35
CA ILE A 351 -16.85 -27.34 4.18
C ILE A 351 -15.57 -27.79 3.47
N GLU A 352 -15.48 -29.08 3.12
CA GLU A 352 -14.39 -29.60 2.28
C GLU A 352 -14.41 -28.92 0.91
N ASN A 353 -13.25 -28.52 0.37
CA ASN A 353 -13.14 -27.74 -0.86
C ASN A 353 -13.75 -28.42 -2.10
N LYS A 354 -13.85 -29.75 -2.06
CA LYS A 354 -14.47 -30.54 -3.12
C LYS A 354 -15.98 -30.25 -3.28
N HIS A 355 -16.63 -29.75 -2.23
CA HIS A 355 -18.04 -29.36 -2.21
C HIS A 355 -18.22 -27.87 -2.52
N LEU A 356 -19.43 -27.44 -2.85
CA LEU A 356 -19.76 -26.07 -3.22
C LEU A 356 -20.51 -25.39 -2.06
N ALA A 357 -19.88 -24.40 -1.44
CA ALA A 357 -20.53 -23.55 -0.45
C ALA A 357 -21.50 -22.54 -1.11
N TRP A 358 -22.43 -22.03 -0.33
CA TRP A 358 -23.46 -21.05 -0.73
C TRP A 358 -23.10 -19.69 -0.14
N HIS A 359 -22.05 -19.04 -0.65
CA HIS A 359 -21.47 -17.85 -0.01
C HIS A 359 -21.70 -16.55 -0.79
N ALA A 360 -21.79 -16.60 -2.12
CA ALA A 360 -21.67 -15.40 -2.95
C ALA A 360 -23.00 -14.85 -3.52
N GLY A 361 -24.14 -15.51 -3.31
CA GLY A 361 -25.42 -15.10 -3.92
C GLY A 361 -25.45 -15.22 -5.46
N ASN A 362 -24.41 -15.79 -6.06
CA ASN A 362 -24.28 -16.03 -7.48
C ASN A 362 -23.81 -17.46 -7.76
N TRP A 363 -24.65 -18.25 -8.42
CA TRP A 363 -24.37 -19.68 -8.63
C TRP A 363 -23.12 -19.95 -9.46
N THR A 364 -22.87 -19.17 -10.52
CA THR A 364 -21.65 -19.31 -11.34
C THR A 364 -20.40 -19.04 -10.51
N HIS A 365 -20.42 -18.04 -9.63
CA HIS A 365 -19.31 -17.81 -8.71
C HIS A 365 -19.19 -18.95 -7.69
N ASN A 366 -20.25 -19.29 -6.96
CA ASN A 366 -20.27 -20.37 -5.97
C ASN A 366 -19.72 -21.71 -6.52
N MET A 367 -20.04 -22.05 -7.77
CA MET A 367 -19.47 -23.22 -8.45
C MET A 367 -17.96 -23.19 -8.54
N HIS A 368 -17.39 -22.03 -8.86
CA HIS A 368 -15.98 -21.85 -9.21
C HIS A 368 -15.17 -21.10 -8.16
N SER A 369 -15.67 -20.94 -6.94
CA SER A 369 -14.94 -20.25 -5.88
C SER A 369 -14.83 -21.01 -4.56
N ILE A 370 -13.87 -20.54 -3.76
CA ILE A 370 -13.79 -20.76 -2.33
C ILE A 370 -14.15 -19.45 -1.61
N GLY A 371 -15.21 -19.46 -0.81
CA GLY A 371 -15.55 -18.37 0.12
C GLY A 371 -14.75 -18.44 1.42
N VAL A 372 -14.12 -17.32 1.78
CA VAL A 372 -13.35 -17.12 3.01
C VAL A 372 -13.93 -15.94 3.78
N GLU A 373 -14.54 -16.25 4.93
CA GLU A 373 -15.18 -15.30 5.83
C GLU A 373 -14.21 -14.78 6.88
N HIS A 374 -14.33 -13.51 7.23
CA HIS A 374 -13.57 -12.86 8.30
C HIS A 374 -14.55 -12.31 9.33
N GLU A 375 -14.35 -12.66 10.60
CA GLU A 375 -15.07 -12.01 11.69
C GLU A 375 -14.84 -10.49 11.62
N GLY A 376 -15.92 -9.71 11.53
CA GLY A 376 -15.84 -8.27 11.34
C GLY A 376 -17.10 -7.67 10.74
N TYR A 377 -16.96 -6.41 10.30
CA TYR A 377 -18.04 -5.58 9.75
C TYR A 377 -17.51 -4.72 8.61
N ALA A 378 -18.24 -4.57 7.52
CA ALA A 378 -17.88 -3.69 6.42
C ALA A 378 -17.81 -2.22 6.86
N ILE A 379 -18.78 -1.77 7.67
CA ILE A 379 -18.82 -0.43 8.27
C ILE A 379 -19.37 -0.49 9.70
N LYS A 380 -18.48 -0.32 10.68
CA LYS A 380 -18.86 -0.11 12.08
C LYS A 380 -17.81 0.73 12.81
N GLU A 381 -18.28 1.65 13.65
CA GLU A 381 -17.41 2.47 14.50
C GLU A 381 -16.66 1.57 15.50
N GLY A 382 -15.39 1.87 15.79
CA GLY A 382 -14.57 1.03 16.67
C GLY A 382 -14.45 -0.47 16.32
N LYS A 383 -14.45 -0.86 15.03
CA LYS A 383 -14.31 -2.27 14.61
C LYS A 383 -13.42 -2.46 13.37
N TRP A 384 -12.11 -2.38 13.53
CA TRP A 384 -11.13 -2.65 12.46
C TRP A 384 -10.66 -4.12 12.43
N TYR A 385 -10.29 -4.61 11.24
CA TYR A 385 -9.78 -5.98 11.01
C TYR A 385 -8.34 -6.15 11.51
N THR A 386 -8.06 -7.24 12.22
CA THR A 386 -6.76 -7.42 12.88
C THR A 386 -5.66 -7.90 11.94
N GLU A 387 -4.42 -7.59 12.27
CA GLU A 387 -3.27 -8.05 11.48
C GLU A 387 -3.14 -9.59 11.48
N SER A 388 -3.52 -10.24 12.58
CA SER A 388 -3.60 -11.70 12.67
C SER A 388 -4.57 -12.29 11.66
N GLN A 389 -5.74 -11.67 11.43
CA GLN A 389 -6.68 -12.08 10.39
C GLN A 389 -6.07 -11.95 9.00
N TYR A 390 -5.54 -10.77 8.67
CA TYR A 390 -4.95 -10.52 7.35
C TYR A 390 -3.85 -11.54 7.02
N GLN A 391 -2.94 -11.81 7.96
CA GLN A 391 -1.85 -12.76 7.74
C GLN A 391 -2.32 -14.20 7.61
N SER A 392 -3.24 -14.66 8.48
CA SER A 392 -3.77 -16.03 8.41
C SER A 392 -4.60 -16.26 7.15
N SER A 393 -5.39 -15.25 6.75
CA SER A 393 -6.12 -15.23 5.50
C SER A 393 -5.17 -15.30 4.30
N ALA A 394 -4.13 -14.47 4.28
CA ALA A 394 -3.16 -14.46 3.21
C ALA A 394 -2.43 -15.80 3.08
N ASP A 395 -2.03 -16.42 4.20
CA ASP A 395 -1.39 -17.74 4.21
C ASP A 395 -2.32 -18.83 3.66
N LEU A 396 -3.60 -18.82 4.05
CA LEU A 396 -4.62 -19.71 3.51
C LEU A 396 -4.83 -19.49 2.01
N VAL A 397 -5.00 -18.24 1.58
CA VAL A 397 -5.28 -17.90 0.17
C VAL A 397 -4.09 -18.21 -0.72
N LYS A 398 -2.84 -17.96 -0.30
CA LYS A 398 -1.64 -18.42 -1.02
C LYS A 398 -1.64 -19.94 -1.22
N PHE A 399 -2.01 -20.70 -0.19
CA PHE A 399 -2.11 -22.15 -0.27
C PHE A 399 -3.19 -22.62 -1.23
N LEU A 400 -4.41 -22.06 -1.13
CA LEU A 400 -5.53 -22.40 -2.00
C LEU A 400 -5.24 -22.02 -3.45
N ALA A 401 -4.67 -20.84 -3.67
CA ALA A 401 -4.28 -20.35 -4.99
C ALA A 401 -3.25 -21.27 -5.65
N ALA A 402 -2.22 -21.68 -4.91
CA ALA A 402 -1.24 -22.65 -5.41
C ALA A 402 -1.85 -24.04 -5.66
N LYS A 403 -2.80 -24.48 -4.81
CA LYS A 403 -3.46 -25.79 -4.94
C LYS A 403 -4.36 -25.87 -6.18
N TYR A 404 -5.04 -24.79 -6.51
CA TYR A 404 -6.06 -24.75 -7.57
C TYR A 404 -5.68 -23.93 -8.80
N ASP A 405 -4.43 -23.44 -8.88
CA ASP A 405 -3.92 -22.59 -9.96
C ASP A 405 -4.76 -21.30 -10.14
N VAL A 406 -5.13 -20.69 -9.02
CA VAL A 406 -5.83 -19.39 -9.01
C VAL A 406 -4.78 -18.27 -9.04
N PRO A 407 -4.80 -17.37 -10.04
CA PRO A 407 -3.90 -16.23 -10.06
C PRO A 407 -4.07 -15.34 -8.82
N LEU A 408 -2.95 -14.90 -8.25
CA LEU A 408 -2.94 -13.93 -7.15
C LEU A 408 -3.07 -12.51 -7.69
N ASP A 409 -4.24 -12.20 -8.24
CA ASP A 409 -4.62 -10.88 -8.73
C ASP A 409 -6.04 -10.52 -8.28
N ARG A 410 -6.48 -9.30 -8.60
CA ARG A 410 -7.78 -8.75 -8.17
C ARG A 410 -8.91 -9.00 -9.16
N GLU A 411 -8.68 -9.87 -10.14
CA GLU A 411 -9.71 -10.44 -11.01
C GLU A 411 -10.11 -11.87 -10.55
N HIS A 412 -9.27 -12.51 -9.72
CA HIS A 412 -9.48 -13.86 -9.19
C HIS A 412 -9.58 -13.94 -7.66
N ILE A 413 -8.87 -13.07 -6.93
CA ILE A 413 -9.09 -12.84 -5.50
C ILE A 413 -10.00 -11.62 -5.41
N ILE A 414 -11.28 -11.82 -5.12
CA ILE A 414 -12.33 -10.77 -5.21
C ILE A 414 -13.04 -10.59 -3.87
N GLY A 415 -13.56 -9.40 -3.59
CA GLY A 415 -14.54 -9.18 -2.52
C GLY A 415 -15.92 -9.65 -2.96
N HIS A 416 -16.83 -9.89 -2.01
CA HIS A 416 -18.23 -10.18 -2.34
C HIS A 416 -18.87 -9.01 -3.10
N ASP A 417 -18.50 -7.77 -2.78
CA ASP A 417 -18.94 -6.59 -3.53
C ASP A 417 -18.58 -6.62 -5.02
N GLU A 418 -17.58 -7.41 -5.43
CA GLU A 418 -17.15 -7.58 -6.82
C GLU A 418 -17.83 -8.77 -7.53
N VAL A 419 -18.68 -9.52 -6.83
CA VAL A 419 -19.55 -10.55 -7.41
C VAL A 419 -20.70 -9.88 -8.17
N ALA A 420 -21.02 -10.41 -9.36
CA ALA A 420 -22.08 -9.85 -10.20
C ALA A 420 -23.49 -10.25 -9.75
N LEU A 421 -24.47 -9.37 -10.04
CA LEU A 421 -25.88 -9.77 -10.13
C LEU A 421 -26.02 -10.91 -11.13
N GLN A 422 -26.76 -11.95 -10.81
CA GLN A 422 -27.06 -13.01 -11.79
C GLN A 422 -28.04 -12.56 -12.88
N THR A 423 -29.10 -11.85 -12.45
CA THR A 423 -30.19 -11.34 -13.30
C THR A 423 -30.65 -9.98 -12.79
N ASP A 424 -31.47 -9.27 -13.57
CA ASP A 424 -32.00 -7.96 -13.18
C ASP A 424 -32.80 -7.96 -11.87
N ALA A 425 -33.38 -9.11 -11.48
CA ALA A 425 -34.17 -9.25 -10.26
C ALA A 425 -33.31 -9.52 -9.00
N GLY A 426 -32.01 -9.79 -9.16
CA GLY A 426 -31.13 -10.25 -8.08
C GLY A 426 -30.62 -9.18 -7.12
N MET A 427 -31.10 -7.93 -7.21
CA MET A 427 -30.56 -6.81 -6.41
C MET A 427 -30.70 -6.98 -4.91
N ALA A 428 -31.76 -7.64 -4.44
CA ALA A 428 -31.97 -7.87 -3.02
C ALA A 428 -30.98 -8.88 -2.40
N ASN A 429 -30.26 -9.65 -3.24
CA ASN A 429 -29.37 -10.72 -2.81
C ASN A 429 -27.88 -10.34 -2.96
N LEU A 430 -27.58 -9.07 -3.19
CA LEU A 430 -26.23 -8.64 -3.50
C LEU A 430 -25.59 -7.97 -2.30
N HIS A 431 -24.54 -8.60 -1.78
CA HIS A 431 -23.82 -8.12 -0.62
C HIS A 431 -22.67 -7.20 -1.04
N TRP A 432 -22.04 -6.55 -0.07
CA TRP A 432 -21.02 -5.53 -0.30
C TRP A 432 -19.81 -5.59 0.65
N ASP A 433 -19.70 -6.68 1.40
CA ASP A 433 -18.53 -7.10 2.16
C ASP A 433 -17.34 -7.43 1.22
N ALA A 434 -16.08 -7.33 1.63
CA ALA A 434 -15.57 -6.90 2.94
C ALA A 434 -15.63 -5.37 3.21
N GLY A 435 -16.42 -4.63 2.42
CA GLY A 435 -16.64 -3.22 2.67
C GLY A 435 -15.50 -2.27 2.28
N PRO A 436 -15.64 -0.98 2.59
CA PRO A 436 -14.67 0.07 2.27
C PRO A 436 -13.42 0.07 3.16
N TYR A 437 -13.45 -0.58 4.33
CA TYR A 437 -12.35 -0.54 5.30
C TYR A 437 -11.44 -1.78 5.29
N TRP A 438 -11.69 -2.72 4.38
CA TRP A 438 -10.72 -3.76 4.05
C TRP A 438 -9.55 -3.18 3.23
N ASP A 439 -8.33 -3.30 3.76
CA ASP A 439 -7.09 -2.82 3.13
C ASP A 439 -6.60 -3.83 2.09
N TRP A 440 -7.11 -3.69 0.86
CA TRP A 440 -6.71 -4.50 -0.29
C TRP A 440 -5.25 -4.32 -0.69
N ASN A 441 -4.65 -3.14 -0.47
CA ASN A 441 -3.24 -2.94 -0.82
C ASN A 441 -2.35 -3.78 0.10
N HIS A 442 -2.61 -3.73 1.41
CA HIS A 442 -1.94 -4.56 2.41
C HIS A 442 -2.19 -6.05 2.19
N TYR A 443 -3.45 -6.45 2.06
CA TYR A 443 -3.80 -7.86 1.89
C TYR A 443 -3.11 -8.49 0.70
N MET A 444 -3.12 -7.82 -0.45
CA MET A 444 -2.43 -8.31 -1.64
C MET A 444 -0.91 -8.25 -1.51
N GLY A 445 -0.37 -7.31 -0.71
CA GLY A 445 1.03 -7.31 -0.30
C GLY A 445 1.43 -8.58 0.45
N LEU A 446 0.62 -9.01 1.43
CA LEU A 446 0.83 -10.26 2.18
C LEU A 446 0.70 -11.53 1.32
N LEU A 447 -0.09 -11.46 0.25
CA LEU A 447 -0.18 -12.52 -0.77
C LEU A 447 1.07 -12.60 -1.67
N GLY A 448 1.97 -11.62 -1.60
CA GLY A 448 3.13 -11.53 -2.51
C GLY A 448 2.78 -10.95 -3.88
N ALA A 449 1.63 -10.30 -4.00
CA ALA A 449 1.14 -9.65 -5.22
C ALA A 449 0.82 -8.16 -4.97
N PRO A 450 1.81 -7.35 -4.55
CA PRO A 450 1.59 -5.97 -4.15
C PRO A 450 0.95 -5.14 -5.27
N GLN A 451 0.09 -4.20 -4.86
CA GLN A 451 -0.71 -3.43 -5.81
C GLN A 451 0.04 -2.23 -6.41
N GLY A 452 1.17 -1.85 -5.81
CA GLY A 452 1.99 -0.74 -6.28
C GLY A 452 1.40 0.62 -5.93
N ASP A 453 0.60 0.65 -4.86
CA ASP A 453 0.25 1.86 -4.13
C ASP A 453 1.51 2.62 -3.70
N GLN A 454 1.36 3.92 -3.42
CA GLN A 454 2.50 4.82 -3.16
C GLN A 454 3.44 4.97 -4.37
N GLY A 455 2.93 4.85 -5.60
CA GLY A 455 3.69 5.14 -6.81
C GLY A 455 3.83 6.64 -7.08
N ALA A 456 4.92 7.03 -7.74
CA ALA A 456 5.17 8.41 -8.19
C ALA A 456 4.15 8.93 -9.23
N GLY A 457 3.25 8.07 -9.70
CA GLY A 457 2.29 8.39 -10.75
C GLY A 457 2.95 8.63 -12.11
N GLY A 458 2.26 9.37 -12.95
CA GLY A 458 2.67 9.73 -14.31
C GLY A 458 1.48 10.07 -15.21
N PRO A 459 1.73 10.62 -16.41
CA PRO A 459 0.70 10.82 -17.42
C PRO A 459 0.08 9.48 -17.80
N LEU A 460 -1.23 9.52 -18.05
CA LEU A 460 -2.00 8.40 -18.58
C LEU A 460 -2.55 8.77 -19.96
N ALA A 461 -2.73 7.76 -20.81
CA ALA A 461 -3.29 7.92 -22.15
C ALA A 461 -4.54 7.05 -22.35
N ALA A 462 -5.44 7.48 -23.21
CA ALA A 462 -6.61 6.69 -23.57
C ALA A 462 -6.20 5.33 -24.17
N GLY A 463 -6.93 4.28 -23.82
CA GLY A 463 -6.65 2.89 -24.22
C GLY A 463 -5.60 2.17 -23.37
N GLN A 464 -4.92 2.86 -22.44
CA GLN A 464 -4.03 2.23 -21.47
C GLN A 464 -4.84 1.43 -20.44
N VAL A 465 -4.30 0.32 -19.94
CA VAL A 465 -4.86 -0.36 -18.76
C VAL A 465 -4.13 0.13 -17.51
N VAL A 466 -4.90 0.49 -16.50
CA VAL A 466 -4.39 0.89 -15.19
C VAL A 466 -5.08 0.10 -14.10
N ARG A 467 -4.30 -0.26 -13.09
CA ARG A 467 -4.77 -0.75 -11.82
C ARG A 467 -5.01 0.43 -10.90
N VAL A 468 -6.18 0.53 -10.31
CA VAL A 468 -6.53 1.59 -9.37
C VAL A 468 -5.99 1.23 -7.99
N VAL A 469 -5.28 2.15 -7.33
CA VAL A 469 -4.59 1.93 -6.05
C VAL A 469 -4.59 3.19 -5.18
N PRO A 470 -5.76 3.69 -4.75
CA PRO A 470 -5.79 4.74 -3.75
C PRO A 470 -5.06 4.29 -2.47
N PRO A 471 -4.32 5.19 -1.79
CA PRO A 471 -3.61 4.84 -0.58
C PRO A 471 -4.60 4.55 0.56
N PHE A 472 -4.29 3.62 1.45
CA PHE A 472 -5.04 3.41 2.69
C PHE A 472 -4.45 4.29 3.80
N THR A 473 -4.55 5.62 3.65
CA THR A 473 -4.02 6.60 4.62
C THR A 473 -4.96 7.80 4.73
N THR A 474 -4.67 8.75 5.61
CA THR A 474 -5.37 10.05 5.69
C THR A 474 -5.40 10.83 4.36
N ALA A 475 -4.51 10.53 3.41
CA ALA A 475 -4.56 11.08 2.05
C ALA A 475 -5.80 10.65 1.25
N ASN A 476 -6.51 9.59 1.67
CA ASN A 476 -7.74 9.13 1.05
C ASN A 476 -8.77 8.65 2.11
N GLN A 477 -9.65 9.57 2.52
CA GLN A 477 -10.75 9.31 3.46
C GLN A 477 -12.10 9.75 2.84
N PRO A 478 -12.67 8.99 1.89
CA PRO A 478 -13.94 9.34 1.28
C PRO A 478 -15.06 9.40 2.32
N LYS A 479 -15.95 10.39 2.21
CA LYS A 479 -17.13 10.48 3.08
C LYS A 479 -18.11 9.34 2.79
N LEU A 480 -18.67 8.74 3.83
CA LEU A 480 -19.64 7.65 3.75
C LEU A 480 -20.86 7.92 4.63
N THR A 481 -21.98 7.30 4.27
CA THR A 481 -23.19 7.23 5.12
C THR A 481 -23.65 5.80 5.33
N VAL A 482 -24.27 5.53 6.49
CA VAL A 482 -25.03 4.31 6.79
C VAL A 482 -26.45 4.70 7.20
N GLY A 483 -27.45 4.23 6.48
CA GLY A 483 -28.86 4.63 6.69
C GLY A 483 -29.08 6.14 6.51
N GLY A 484 -28.26 6.79 5.67
CA GLY A 484 -28.25 8.24 5.50
C GLY A 484 -27.52 9.06 6.57
N ASN A 485 -27.03 8.44 7.64
CA ASN A 485 -26.23 9.10 8.67
C ASN A 485 -24.75 9.09 8.30
N ALA A 486 -24.04 10.19 8.52
CA ALA A 486 -22.61 10.27 8.24
C ALA A 486 -21.80 9.35 9.17
N VAL A 487 -20.80 8.68 8.59
CA VAL A 487 -19.83 7.87 9.34
C VAL A 487 -18.54 8.67 9.50
N THR A 488 -17.84 8.48 10.62
CA THR A 488 -16.52 9.04 10.88
C THR A 488 -15.58 8.75 9.71
N ALA A 489 -14.91 9.80 9.20
CA ALA A 489 -14.03 9.67 8.04
C ALA A 489 -12.79 8.87 8.41
N ARG A 490 -12.51 7.80 7.66
CA ARG A 490 -11.40 6.89 7.92
C ARG A 490 -10.68 6.55 6.60
N PRO A 491 -9.40 6.16 6.65
CA PRO A 491 -8.70 5.66 5.47
C PRO A 491 -9.48 4.54 4.78
N SER A 492 -9.50 4.55 3.45
CA SER A 492 -10.25 3.57 2.68
C SER A 492 -9.59 3.29 1.34
N ASN A 493 -9.83 2.10 0.78
CA ASN A 493 -9.31 1.68 -0.52
C ASN A 493 -10.30 1.88 -1.68
N PHE A 494 -11.10 2.96 -1.68
CA PHE A 494 -11.86 3.38 -2.86
C PHE A 494 -11.81 4.88 -3.12
N GLY A 495 -12.18 5.28 -4.33
CA GLY A 495 -12.48 6.66 -4.71
C GLY A 495 -13.85 6.78 -5.38
N TYR A 496 -14.48 7.95 -5.29
CA TYR A 496 -15.74 8.22 -5.97
C TYR A 496 -15.56 8.47 -7.47
N LEU A 497 -16.54 8.02 -8.24
CA LEU A 497 -16.65 8.22 -9.68
C LEU A 497 -17.67 9.33 -10.00
N TYR A 498 -17.26 10.23 -10.88
CA TYR A 498 -17.95 11.45 -11.26
C TYR A 498 -18.23 11.50 -12.76
N THR A 499 -19.23 12.28 -13.14
CA THR A 499 -19.61 12.53 -14.54
C THR A 499 -18.62 13.44 -15.29
N SER A 500 -17.81 14.21 -14.56
CA SER A 500 -16.78 15.11 -15.12
C SER A 500 -15.59 15.22 -14.15
N PRO A 501 -14.42 15.76 -14.55
CA PRO A 501 -13.21 15.82 -13.72
C PRO A 501 -13.30 16.91 -12.64
N SER A 502 -14.26 16.77 -11.72
CA SER A 502 -14.47 17.67 -10.59
C SER A 502 -15.23 16.95 -9.48
N THR A 503 -14.83 17.16 -8.23
CA THR A 503 -15.56 16.65 -7.05
C THR A 503 -16.88 17.38 -6.81
N SER A 504 -17.10 18.52 -7.48
CA SER A 504 -18.38 19.24 -7.49
C SER A 504 -19.35 18.72 -8.55
N ALA A 505 -18.90 17.83 -9.43
CA ALA A 505 -19.78 17.19 -10.42
C ALA A 505 -20.67 16.14 -9.75
N SER A 506 -21.77 15.77 -10.42
CA SER A 506 -22.59 14.65 -9.97
C SER A 506 -21.77 13.37 -9.99
N THR A 507 -21.88 12.59 -8.91
CA THR A 507 -21.41 11.21 -8.86
C THR A 507 -22.15 10.37 -9.88
N LEU A 508 -21.54 9.26 -10.29
CA LEU A 508 -22.22 8.34 -11.19
C LEU A 508 -23.47 7.74 -10.54
N THR A 509 -24.49 7.56 -11.36
CA THR A 509 -25.67 6.77 -11.02
C THR A 509 -25.53 5.38 -11.60
N ASP A 510 -25.91 4.39 -10.81
CA ASP A 510 -26.04 3.01 -11.26
C ASP A 510 -27.53 2.68 -11.41
N PRO A 511 -27.97 2.11 -12.56
CA PRO A 511 -29.38 1.87 -12.82
C PRO A 511 -30.01 0.77 -11.97
N TYR A 512 -29.21 0.04 -11.17
CA TYR A 512 -29.68 -0.95 -10.22
C TYR A 512 -29.69 -0.46 -8.76
N PHE A 513 -28.90 0.57 -8.42
CA PHE A 513 -28.88 1.14 -7.07
C PHE A 513 -29.86 2.31 -6.93
N THR A 514 -30.63 2.30 -5.85
CA THR A 514 -31.54 3.40 -5.46
C THR A 514 -31.09 4.12 -4.20
N SER A 515 -30.08 3.60 -3.50
CA SER A 515 -29.51 4.20 -2.30
C SER A 515 -28.79 5.51 -2.57
N LEU A 516 -28.56 6.29 -1.52
CA LEU A 516 -27.81 7.54 -1.60
C LEU A 516 -26.42 7.28 -2.20
N TRP A 517 -25.87 8.28 -2.90
CA TRP A 517 -24.57 8.14 -3.55
C TRP A 517 -23.42 7.91 -2.56
N SER A 518 -23.58 8.38 -1.32
CA SER A 518 -22.60 8.23 -0.22
C SER A 518 -22.82 6.97 0.60
N GLU A 519 -23.90 6.23 0.36
CA GLU A 519 -24.26 5.08 1.17
C GLU A 519 -23.18 3.99 1.07
N GLY A 520 -22.84 3.36 2.20
CA GLY A 520 -21.87 2.25 2.26
C GLY A 520 -22.16 1.17 1.23
N SER A 521 -23.41 0.70 1.22
CA SER A 521 -23.94 -0.30 0.29
C SER A 521 -24.04 0.16 -1.17
N ASN A 522 -23.92 1.46 -1.46
CA ASN A 522 -23.88 1.95 -2.84
C ASN A 522 -22.45 1.88 -3.39
N TYR A 523 -22.15 0.81 -4.11
CA TYR A 523 -20.89 0.66 -4.83
C TYR A 523 -21.00 1.03 -6.31
N GLY A 524 -22.18 1.49 -6.74
CA GLY A 524 -22.50 1.94 -8.10
C GLY A 524 -21.54 3.00 -8.67
N ASN A 525 -20.91 3.76 -7.78
CA ASN A 525 -20.12 4.95 -8.06
C ASN A 525 -18.76 4.95 -7.37
N LYS A 526 -18.25 3.77 -6.97
CA LYS A 526 -16.97 3.61 -6.27
C LYS A 526 -16.01 2.82 -7.14
N VAL A 527 -14.75 3.26 -7.20
CA VAL A 527 -13.65 2.50 -7.81
C VAL A 527 -12.69 2.05 -6.72
N ARG A 528 -12.55 0.73 -6.57
CA ARG A 528 -11.82 0.07 -5.47
C ARG A 528 -10.38 -0.27 -5.87
N ALA A 529 -9.50 -0.30 -4.88
CA ALA A 529 -8.11 -0.70 -5.03
C ALA A 529 -7.97 -2.13 -5.60
N GLY A 530 -7.01 -2.29 -6.49
CA GLY A 530 -6.66 -3.54 -7.13
C GLY A 530 -7.35 -3.81 -8.47
N GLY A 531 -8.54 -3.25 -8.69
CA GLY A 531 -9.25 -3.46 -9.96
C GLY A 531 -8.53 -2.83 -11.15
N SER A 532 -8.52 -3.54 -12.28
CA SER A 532 -7.91 -3.07 -13.53
C SER A 532 -8.94 -2.50 -14.49
N TYR A 533 -8.65 -1.32 -15.05
CA TYR A 533 -9.57 -0.55 -15.88
C TYR A 533 -8.87 0.01 -17.13
N VAL A 534 -9.61 0.12 -18.23
CA VAL A 534 -9.14 0.82 -19.42
C VAL A 534 -9.39 2.32 -19.28
N VAL A 535 -8.34 3.12 -19.42
CA VAL A 535 -8.39 4.59 -19.42
C VAL A 535 -9.16 5.08 -20.64
N ALA A 536 -10.20 5.86 -20.42
CA ALA A 536 -10.99 6.53 -21.46
C ALA A 536 -10.43 7.92 -21.79
N GLU A 537 -9.95 8.67 -20.78
CA GLU A 537 -9.37 10.01 -20.90
C GLU A 537 -8.53 10.28 -19.65
N ALA A 538 -7.56 11.18 -19.71
CA ALA A 538 -6.84 11.64 -18.53
C ALA A 538 -6.56 13.14 -18.59
N ARG A 539 -6.54 13.77 -17.41
CA ARG A 539 -6.11 15.15 -17.15
C ARG A 539 -5.20 15.10 -15.93
N THR A 540 -4.38 16.14 -15.73
CA THR A 540 -3.29 16.15 -14.72
C THR A 540 -3.62 15.46 -13.38
N ASN A 541 -4.78 15.77 -12.79
CA ASN A 541 -5.22 15.19 -11.50
C ASN A 541 -6.49 14.34 -11.59
N TRP A 542 -6.93 13.98 -12.78
CA TRP A 542 -8.21 13.31 -13.00
C TRP A 542 -8.08 12.25 -14.08
N THR A 543 -8.55 11.04 -13.78
CA THR A 543 -8.53 9.93 -14.73
C THR A 543 -9.96 9.49 -15.02
N ALA A 544 -10.29 9.35 -16.30
CA ALA A 544 -11.53 8.74 -16.73
C ALA A 544 -11.28 7.29 -17.14
N ILE A 545 -12.12 6.37 -16.69
CA ILE A 545 -12.12 4.96 -17.07
C ILE A 545 -13.44 4.58 -17.75
N TRP A 546 -13.42 3.52 -18.56
CA TRP A 546 -14.65 2.87 -19.00
C TRP A 546 -15.24 2.07 -17.84
N TYR A 547 -16.48 2.42 -17.46
CA TYR A 547 -17.12 1.87 -16.27
C TYR A 547 -18.64 1.78 -16.49
N ALA A 548 -19.18 0.56 -16.52
CA ALA A 548 -20.60 0.28 -16.67
C ALA A 548 -21.30 1.01 -17.84
N GLY A 549 -20.66 1.03 -19.01
CA GLY A 549 -21.20 1.70 -20.20
C GLY A 549 -20.98 3.22 -20.21
N LYS A 550 -20.29 3.79 -19.23
CA LYS A 550 -20.06 5.24 -19.07
C LYS A 550 -18.57 5.57 -19.03
N LYS A 551 -18.23 6.82 -19.36
CA LYS A 551 -16.93 7.42 -19.05
C LYS A 551 -16.99 7.97 -17.62
N ALA A 552 -16.17 7.44 -16.72
CA ALA A 552 -16.26 7.67 -15.29
C ALA A 552 -14.97 8.30 -14.73
N TRP A 553 -15.07 9.48 -14.14
CA TRP A 553 -13.92 10.25 -13.65
C TRP A 553 -13.66 10.02 -12.17
N PHE A 554 -12.42 9.76 -11.76
CA PHE A 554 -12.01 9.80 -10.37
C PHE A 554 -10.80 10.73 -10.19
N TYR A 555 -10.67 11.26 -8.98
CA TYR A 555 -9.52 12.06 -8.59
C TYR A 555 -8.27 11.17 -8.51
N ASN A 556 -7.25 11.51 -9.29
CA ASN A 556 -6.02 10.74 -9.42
C ASN A 556 -4.85 11.72 -9.54
N PRO A 557 -4.38 12.31 -8.43
CA PRO A 557 -3.42 13.41 -8.45
C PRO A 557 -2.11 12.96 -9.11
N GLY A 558 -1.78 13.55 -10.26
CA GLY A 558 -0.59 13.19 -11.03
C GLY A 558 -0.51 11.72 -11.45
N GLY A 559 -1.61 10.98 -11.44
CA GLY A 559 -1.60 9.53 -11.70
C GLY A 559 -1.17 8.66 -10.52
N GLN A 560 -0.97 9.22 -9.31
CA GLN A 560 -0.42 8.51 -8.16
C GLN A 560 -1.36 7.43 -7.57
N TYR A 561 -2.66 7.50 -7.84
CA TYR A 561 -3.64 6.50 -7.39
C TYR A 561 -3.85 5.40 -8.44
N THR A 562 -2.90 5.25 -9.37
CA THR A 562 -2.94 4.24 -10.42
C THR A 562 -1.56 3.69 -10.75
N VAL A 563 -1.53 2.43 -11.19
CA VAL A 563 -0.33 1.79 -11.73
C VAL A 563 -0.64 1.26 -13.14
N PRO A 564 0.18 1.57 -14.16
CA PRO A 564 0.05 0.96 -15.48
C PRO A 564 0.16 -0.58 -15.42
N VAL A 565 -0.72 -1.29 -16.12
CA VAL A 565 -0.66 -2.76 -16.27
C VAL A 565 -0.29 -3.07 -17.72
N THR A 566 0.89 -3.66 -17.93
CA THR A 566 1.49 -3.80 -19.26
C THR A 566 1.23 -5.14 -19.94
N ASP A 567 0.84 -6.14 -19.16
CA ASP A 567 0.54 -7.52 -19.57
C ASP A 567 -0.97 -7.80 -19.68
N ALA A 568 -1.80 -6.79 -19.42
CA ALA A 568 -3.25 -6.90 -19.53
C ALA A 568 -3.73 -7.02 -20.98
N THR A 569 -4.87 -7.67 -21.15
CA THR A 569 -5.64 -7.68 -22.41
C THR A 569 -6.95 -6.92 -22.21
N SER A 570 -7.30 -6.07 -23.16
CA SER A 570 -8.63 -5.45 -23.20
C SER A 570 -9.52 -6.15 -24.22
N VAL A 571 -10.84 -6.06 -24.05
CA VAL A 571 -11.82 -6.49 -25.04
C VAL A 571 -12.61 -5.29 -25.57
N LYS A 572 -13.02 -5.37 -26.83
CA LYS A 572 -13.86 -4.40 -27.53
C LYS A 572 -15.02 -5.10 -28.22
N VAL A 573 -16.13 -4.39 -28.41
CA VAL A 573 -17.21 -4.85 -29.27
C VAL A 573 -16.67 -5.07 -30.69
N LYS A 574 -17.09 -6.18 -31.32
CA LYS A 574 -16.66 -6.54 -32.67
C LYS A 574 -17.04 -5.45 -33.68
N ALA A 575 -16.17 -5.22 -34.67
CA ALA A 575 -16.42 -4.25 -35.73
C ALA A 575 -17.74 -4.56 -36.47
N GLY A 576 -18.54 -3.52 -36.71
CA GLY A 576 -19.87 -3.64 -37.34
C GLY A 576 -21.04 -3.86 -36.36
N ALA A 577 -20.78 -4.22 -35.11
CA ALA A 577 -21.79 -4.26 -34.06
C ALA A 577 -21.85 -2.93 -33.28
N THR A 578 -23.04 -2.55 -32.81
CA THR A 578 -23.24 -1.34 -32.01
C THR A 578 -23.02 -1.56 -30.51
N SER A 579 -23.23 -2.79 -30.04
CA SER A 579 -23.06 -3.18 -28.63
C SER A 579 -22.91 -4.70 -28.46
N ALA A 580 -22.46 -5.11 -27.28
CA ALA A 580 -22.49 -6.48 -26.79
C ALA A 580 -23.34 -6.55 -25.50
N LYS A 581 -23.96 -7.71 -25.25
CA LYS A 581 -24.74 -7.98 -24.04
C LYS A 581 -23.82 -8.37 -22.88
N VAL A 582 -24.15 -7.91 -21.68
CA VAL A 582 -23.42 -8.22 -20.44
C VAL A 582 -24.23 -9.20 -19.61
N TYR A 583 -23.59 -10.29 -19.19
CA TYR A 583 -24.20 -11.40 -18.47
C TYR A 583 -23.67 -11.46 -17.04
N GLY A 584 -24.59 -11.68 -16.11
CA GLY A 584 -24.31 -11.85 -14.69
C GLY A 584 -23.84 -13.25 -14.29
N ARG A 585 -23.92 -14.19 -15.23
CA ARG A 585 -23.60 -15.61 -15.08
C ARG A 585 -23.28 -16.19 -16.45
N SER A 586 -22.58 -17.32 -16.46
CA SER A 586 -22.19 -18.02 -17.70
C SER A 586 -22.86 -19.39 -17.80
N PHE A 587 -24.20 -19.42 -17.86
CA PHE A 587 -24.93 -20.69 -18.00
C PHE A 587 -24.89 -21.22 -19.44
N PRO A 588 -25.02 -22.55 -19.62
CA PRO A 588 -25.07 -23.17 -20.93
C PRO A 588 -26.41 -22.88 -21.63
N GLU A 589 -26.44 -23.03 -22.95
CA GLU A 589 -27.68 -22.92 -23.71
C GLU A 589 -28.69 -24.04 -23.38
N THR A 590 -30.00 -23.79 -23.54
CA THR A 590 -31.10 -24.74 -23.25
C THR A 590 -30.91 -26.13 -23.85
N ALA A 591 -30.29 -26.20 -25.03
CA ALA A 591 -30.01 -27.44 -25.73
C ALA A 591 -29.05 -28.35 -24.94
N ALA A 592 -28.09 -27.79 -24.21
CA ALA A 592 -27.16 -28.55 -23.39
C ALA A 592 -27.87 -29.24 -22.20
N TYR A 593 -28.80 -28.54 -21.55
CA TYR A 593 -29.65 -29.12 -20.49
C TYR A 593 -30.50 -30.27 -21.04
N THR A 594 -31.15 -30.04 -22.18
CA THR A 594 -31.98 -31.05 -22.86
C THR A 594 -31.15 -32.29 -23.22
N ALA A 595 -29.95 -32.09 -23.79
CA ALA A 595 -29.01 -33.17 -24.09
C ALA A 595 -28.52 -33.91 -22.83
N ALA A 596 -28.45 -33.20 -21.71
CA ALA A 596 -28.11 -33.77 -20.41
C ALA A 596 -29.29 -34.49 -19.73
N GLY A 597 -30.52 -34.43 -20.27
CA GLY A 597 -31.72 -34.99 -19.64
C GLY A 597 -32.17 -34.22 -18.40
N LEU A 598 -31.83 -32.92 -18.32
CA LEU A 598 -32.15 -32.03 -17.21
C LEU A 598 -32.98 -30.85 -17.70
N GLU A 599 -33.77 -30.26 -16.80
CA GLU A 599 -34.57 -29.07 -17.10
C GLU A 599 -33.69 -27.82 -16.99
N ALA A 600 -33.78 -26.95 -17.99
CA ALA A 600 -33.10 -25.66 -17.95
C ALA A 600 -33.83 -24.70 -16.98
N PRO A 601 -33.13 -23.75 -16.35
CA PRO A 601 -33.74 -22.76 -15.47
C PRO A 601 -34.84 -21.89 -16.12
N GLY A 602 -34.85 -21.79 -17.46
CA GLY A 602 -35.82 -21.00 -18.24
C GLY A 602 -35.39 -19.55 -18.45
N ASP A 603 -34.35 -19.11 -17.74
CA ASP A 603 -33.75 -17.78 -17.83
C ASP A 603 -32.23 -17.87 -18.09
N GLU A 604 -31.70 -19.02 -18.51
CA GLU A 604 -30.26 -19.26 -18.69
C GLU A 604 -29.56 -18.30 -19.67
N ASN A 605 -30.32 -17.70 -20.59
CA ASN A 605 -29.86 -16.69 -21.55
C ASN A 605 -30.13 -15.24 -21.13
N ALA A 606 -30.65 -15.02 -19.91
CA ALA A 606 -30.90 -13.68 -19.39
C ALA A 606 -29.58 -12.90 -19.25
N HIS A 607 -29.60 -11.66 -19.74
CA HIS A 607 -28.51 -10.71 -19.61
C HIS A 607 -28.97 -9.55 -18.72
N LEU A 608 -28.04 -8.77 -18.20
CA LEU A 608 -28.32 -7.60 -17.37
C LEU A 608 -28.82 -6.46 -18.27
N THR A 609 -30.14 -6.25 -18.37
CA THR A 609 -30.74 -5.42 -19.42
C THR A 609 -30.51 -3.93 -19.25
N LYS A 610 -30.19 -3.48 -18.03
CA LYS A 610 -29.88 -2.07 -17.75
C LYS A 610 -28.41 -1.73 -18.01
N PHE A 611 -27.56 -2.73 -18.26
CA PHE A 611 -26.19 -2.54 -18.69
C PHE A 611 -26.04 -2.74 -20.20
N THR A 612 -25.09 -2.03 -20.78
CA THR A 612 -24.76 -2.16 -22.20
C THR A 612 -23.27 -1.91 -22.39
N PHE A 613 -22.59 -2.85 -23.05
CA PHE A 613 -21.24 -2.63 -23.56
C PHE A 613 -21.35 -2.06 -24.97
N ALA A 614 -21.23 -0.74 -25.10
CA ALA A 614 -21.36 -0.05 -26.38
C ALA A 614 -20.06 -0.06 -27.20
N SER A 615 -20.19 0.06 -28.52
CA SER A 615 -19.05 0.26 -29.42
C SER A 615 -18.28 1.55 -29.06
N GLY A 616 -16.96 1.52 -29.24
CA GLY A 616 -16.04 2.60 -28.82
C GLY A 616 -15.54 2.47 -27.38
N GLN A 617 -16.08 1.54 -26.59
CA GLN A 617 -15.61 1.24 -25.23
C GLN A 617 -14.62 0.08 -25.23
N ALA A 618 -13.91 -0.09 -24.12
CA ALA A 618 -13.06 -1.24 -23.87
C ALA A 618 -13.07 -1.60 -22.39
N TYR A 619 -13.03 -2.90 -22.07
CA TYR A 619 -12.99 -3.42 -20.71
C TYR A 619 -11.85 -4.42 -20.55
N VAL A 620 -11.33 -4.59 -19.34
CA VAL A 620 -10.24 -5.53 -19.07
C VAL A 620 -10.79 -6.96 -19.11
N LYS A 621 -10.07 -7.85 -19.78
CA LYS A 621 -10.33 -9.30 -19.77
C LYS A 621 -9.89 -9.86 -18.42
N ALA A 622 -10.83 -10.37 -17.64
CA ALA A 622 -10.64 -10.82 -16.26
C ALA A 622 -10.35 -12.34 -16.15
N GLY A 623 -9.69 -12.92 -17.16
CA GLY A 623 -9.40 -14.35 -17.23
C GLY A 623 -9.67 -14.98 -18.61
N PRO A 624 -9.35 -16.27 -18.80
CA PRO A 624 -9.60 -16.97 -20.05
C PRO A 624 -11.10 -17.10 -20.35
N ALA A 625 -11.44 -17.27 -21.64
CA ALA A 625 -12.81 -17.58 -22.02
C ALA A 625 -13.20 -18.98 -21.50
N VAL A 626 -14.43 -19.10 -20.99
CA VAL A 626 -14.97 -20.33 -20.41
C VAL A 626 -16.22 -20.78 -21.17
N LYS A 627 -16.44 -22.09 -21.27
CA LYS A 627 -17.73 -22.64 -21.72
C LYS A 627 -18.77 -22.38 -20.63
N GLY A 628 -20.02 -22.13 -21.03
CA GLY A 628 -21.10 -22.05 -20.08
C GLY A 628 -21.34 -23.39 -19.40
N ASP A 629 -21.55 -23.38 -18.08
CA ASP A 629 -21.78 -24.59 -17.28
C ASP A 629 -22.71 -24.39 -16.07
N ASP A 630 -23.29 -25.50 -15.58
CA ASP A 630 -24.22 -25.53 -14.45
C ASP A 630 -24.20 -26.89 -13.72
N TRP A 631 -23.89 -26.88 -12.43
CA TRP A 631 -23.79 -28.07 -11.58
C TRP A 631 -25.13 -28.48 -10.95
N PHE A 632 -25.52 -29.74 -11.17
CA PHE A 632 -26.69 -30.36 -10.54
C PHE A 632 -26.25 -31.38 -9.49
N GLY A 633 -26.12 -30.94 -8.23
CA GLY A 633 -25.68 -31.80 -7.13
C GLY A 633 -26.56 -33.03 -6.88
N SER A 634 -27.87 -32.96 -7.14
CA SER A 634 -28.78 -34.12 -7.02
C SER A 634 -28.51 -35.19 -8.08
N ALA A 635 -28.13 -34.77 -9.29
CA ALA A 635 -27.78 -35.65 -10.40
C ALA A 635 -26.28 -36.00 -10.47
N GLN A 636 -25.46 -35.36 -9.62
CA GLN A 636 -24.00 -35.41 -9.67
C GLN A 636 -23.45 -35.20 -11.09
N LYS A 637 -23.99 -34.18 -11.78
CA LYS A 637 -23.71 -33.92 -13.19
C LYS A 637 -23.45 -32.44 -13.45
N ASN A 638 -22.37 -32.14 -14.18
CA ASN A 638 -22.12 -30.82 -14.75
C ASN A 638 -22.71 -30.75 -16.17
N VAL A 639 -23.62 -29.81 -16.41
CA VAL A 639 -24.13 -29.51 -17.76
C VAL A 639 -23.18 -28.50 -18.38
N ILE A 640 -22.57 -28.83 -19.51
CA ILE A 640 -21.60 -27.96 -20.21
C ILE A 640 -22.11 -27.68 -21.61
N GLY A 641 -22.16 -26.40 -21.99
CA GLY A 641 -22.59 -25.94 -23.31
C GLY A 641 -21.44 -25.64 -24.26
N ASP A 642 -21.78 -25.15 -25.45
CA ASP A 642 -20.83 -24.71 -26.48
C ASP A 642 -20.63 -23.19 -26.53
N THR A 643 -21.51 -22.42 -25.89
CA THR A 643 -21.35 -20.96 -25.80
C THR A 643 -20.11 -20.62 -24.96
N LEU A 644 -19.18 -19.87 -25.55
CA LEU A 644 -18.02 -19.31 -24.85
C LEU A 644 -18.30 -17.92 -24.30
N TYR A 645 -17.95 -17.71 -23.03
CA TYR A 645 -18.06 -16.47 -22.30
C TYR A 645 -16.67 -15.95 -21.91
N VAL A 646 -16.41 -14.68 -22.17
CA VAL A 646 -15.20 -13.98 -21.73
C VAL A 646 -15.52 -13.24 -20.43
N PRO A 647 -14.84 -13.54 -19.31
CA PRO A 647 -14.97 -12.75 -18.09
C PRO A 647 -14.34 -11.37 -18.30
N ILE A 648 -15.01 -10.32 -17.84
CA ILE A 648 -14.56 -8.93 -17.94
C ILE A 648 -14.77 -8.18 -16.62
N ARG A 649 -13.85 -7.25 -16.33
CA ARG A 649 -14.05 -6.23 -15.31
C ARG A 649 -15.00 -5.18 -15.87
N PHE A 650 -16.27 -5.26 -15.51
CA PHE A 650 -17.31 -4.32 -15.93
C PHE A 650 -17.96 -3.75 -14.68
N HIS A 651 -18.04 -2.42 -14.57
CA HIS A 651 -18.26 -1.78 -13.26
C HIS A 651 -17.07 -2.11 -12.35
N HIS A 652 -17.24 -2.41 -11.07
CA HIS A 652 -16.16 -3.07 -10.29
C HIS A 652 -16.37 -4.58 -10.17
N LYS A 653 -17.28 -5.17 -10.96
CA LYS A 653 -17.68 -6.57 -10.84
C LYS A 653 -17.06 -7.44 -11.93
N ILE A 654 -16.95 -8.74 -11.66
CA ILE A 654 -16.60 -9.74 -12.67
C ILE A 654 -17.89 -10.20 -13.35
N THR A 655 -18.04 -9.85 -14.64
CA THR A 655 -19.20 -10.21 -15.46
C THR A 655 -18.75 -10.92 -16.72
N TRP A 656 -19.68 -11.39 -17.55
CA TRP A 656 -19.36 -12.12 -18.77
C TRP A 656 -19.95 -11.47 -20.01
N VAL A 657 -19.25 -11.62 -21.13
CA VAL A 657 -19.74 -11.31 -22.48
C VAL A 657 -19.53 -12.52 -23.39
N LYS A 658 -20.39 -12.72 -24.39
CA LYS A 658 -20.19 -13.83 -25.32
C LYS A 658 -18.96 -13.56 -26.20
N ALA A 659 -18.07 -14.55 -26.32
CA ALA A 659 -16.85 -14.43 -27.11
C ALA A 659 -17.13 -14.10 -28.59
N ALA A 660 -18.29 -14.49 -29.11
CA ALA A 660 -18.70 -14.17 -30.48
C ALA A 660 -18.96 -12.66 -30.73
N ASP A 661 -19.24 -11.89 -29.67
CA ASP A 661 -19.65 -10.48 -29.74
C ASP A 661 -18.48 -9.50 -29.56
N VAL A 662 -17.31 -10.00 -29.13
CA VAL A 662 -16.15 -9.18 -28.76
C VAL A 662 -14.87 -9.65 -29.45
N VAL A 663 -13.87 -8.77 -29.45
CA VAL A 663 -12.50 -9.05 -29.91
C VAL A 663 -11.50 -8.52 -28.89
N GLU A 664 -10.38 -9.20 -28.75
CA GLU A 664 -9.27 -8.75 -27.90
C GLU A 664 -8.51 -7.59 -28.56
N ALA A 665 -7.97 -6.70 -27.74
CA ALA A 665 -7.20 -5.55 -28.16
C ALA A 665 -6.02 -5.28 -27.21
N THR A 666 -4.86 -4.99 -27.79
CA THR A 666 -3.66 -4.59 -27.07
C THR A 666 -3.84 -3.21 -26.46
N PRO A 667 -3.58 -3.04 -25.15
CA PRO A 667 -3.61 -1.72 -24.50
C PRO A 667 -2.56 -0.75 -25.04
N THR A 668 -2.82 0.55 -24.89
CA THR A 668 -1.84 1.61 -25.13
C THR A 668 -0.69 1.50 -24.11
N ALA A 669 0.56 1.57 -24.56
CA ALA A 669 1.74 1.53 -23.69
C ALA A 669 1.89 2.79 -22.84
N PRO A 670 2.36 2.68 -21.57
CA PRO A 670 2.60 3.85 -20.72
C PRO A 670 3.79 4.69 -21.19
N ASP A 671 3.80 5.97 -20.82
CA ASP A 671 4.98 6.83 -20.99
C ASP A 671 6.12 6.37 -20.07
N ALA A 672 7.27 6.04 -20.68
CA ALA A 672 8.46 5.59 -19.97
C ALA A 672 9.11 6.68 -19.11
N GLY A 673 8.80 7.97 -19.32
CA GLY A 673 9.36 9.08 -18.53
C GLY A 673 10.78 9.49 -18.90
N THR A 674 11.43 8.80 -19.84
CA THR A 674 12.83 9.01 -20.25
C THR A 674 13.10 10.40 -20.85
N THR A 675 12.06 11.09 -21.32
CA THR A 675 12.17 12.42 -21.95
C THR A 675 11.58 13.54 -21.10
N ARG A 676 11.16 13.26 -19.86
CA ARG A 676 10.59 14.26 -18.94
C ARG A 676 11.58 14.51 -17.80
N PHE A 677 11.86 15.78 -17.54
CA PHE A 677 12.81 16.20 -16.52
C PHE A 677 12.11 16.45 -15.19
N ASN A 678 12.84 16.29 -14.09
CA ASN A 678 12.35 16.41 -12.73
C ASN A 678 13.07 17.53 -11.98
N VAL A 679 12.38 18.08 -11.00
CA VAL A 679 12.99 18.89 -9.93
C VAL A 679 12.82 18.14 -8.62
N LEU A 680 13.85 18.16 -7.78
CA LEU A 680 13.77 17.70 -6.41
C LEU A 680 13.65 18.88 -5.46
N ALA A 681 12.91 18.65 -4.38
CA ALA A 681 12.68 19.66 -3.36
C ALA A 681 12.87 19.04 -1.98
N ARG A 682 13.65 19.69 -1.12
CA ARG A 682 13.87 19.25 0.27
C ARG A 682 13.26 20.25 1.23
N ASP A 683 12.44 19.76 2.16
CA ASP A 683 11.92 20.59 3.25
C ASP A 683 12.90 20.72 4.42
N ALA A 684 12.54 21.52 5.43
CA ALA A 684 13.37 21.73 6.60
C ALA A 684 13.53 20.47 7.48
N GLY A 685 12.52 19.60 7.50
CA GLY A 685 12.55 18.31 8.21
C GLY A 685 13.44 17.26 7.52
N GLY A 686 13.87 17.53 6.29
CA GLY A 686 14.73 16.63 5.52
C GLY A 686 13.97 15.59 4.71
N SER A 687 12.68 15.78 4.47
CA SER A 687 11.97 15.02 3.44
C SER A 687 12.33 15.55 2.06
N LEU A 688 12.67 14.63 1.16
CA LEU A 688 12.92 14.88 -0.25
C LEU A 688 11.69 14.50 -1.06
N TYR A 689 11.29 15.40 -1.96
CA TYR A 689 10.18 15.24 -2.87
C TYR A 689 10.69 15.36 -4.30
N GLN A 690 10.08 14.63 -5.22
CA GLN A 690 10.18 14.88 -6.65
C GLN A 690 8.96 15.61 -7.17
N TYR A 691 9.21 16.47 -8.15
CA TYR A 691 8.22 17.09 -9.02
C TYR A 691 8.51 16.63 -10.44
N GLN A 692 7.68 15.72 -10.95
CA GLN A 692 7.83 15.25 -12.32
C GLN A 692 7.42 16.33 -13.32
N GLY A 693 8.25 16.54 -14.34
CA GLY A 693 7.91 17.41 -15.45
C GLY A 693 6.71 16.88 -16.24
N THR A 694 5.82 17.79 -16.63
CA THR A 694 4.69 17.49 -17.54
C THR A 694 5.11 17.57 -19.01
N GLY A 695 6.19 18.29 -19.31
CA GLY A 695 6.52 18.70 -20.68
C GLY A 695 5.72 19.91 -21.16
N SER A 696 5.18 20.74 -20.26
CA SER A 696 4.40 21.94 -20.60
C SER A 696 4.87 23.17 -19.83
N ALA A 697 5.05 24.29 -20.51
CA ALA A 697 5.43 25.57 -19.88
C ALA A 697 4.35 26.16 -18.96
N THR A 698 3.07 25.90 -19.22
CA THR A 698 1.95 26.49 -18.44
C THR A 698 1.63 25.72 -17.17
N THR A 699 2.02 24.45 -17.12
CA THR A 699 1.81 23.57 -15.95
C THR A 699 3.02 22.65 -15.85
N PRO A 700 4.19 23.15 -15.47
CA PRO A 700 5.45 22.43 -15.66
C PRO A 700 5.61 21.18 -14.81
N PHE A 701 4.88 21.07 -13.69
CA PHE A 701 5.01 19.94 -12.77
C PHE A 701 3.69 19.23 -12.51
N TYR A 702 3.78 17.91 -12.37
CA TYR A 702 2.78 17.11 -11.66
C TYR A 702 2.86 17.36 -10.14
N PRO A 703 1.84 16.96 -9.37
CA PRO A 703 1.91 16.96 -7.91
C PRO A 703 3.17 16.30 -7.37
N ARG A 704 3.66 16.80 -6.24
CA ARG A 704 4.86 16.28 -5.58
C ARG A 704 4.66 14.82 -5.19
N TYR A 705 5.75 14.07 -5.20
CA TYR A 705 5.82 12.72 -4.65
C TYR A 705 6.98 12.63 -3.67
N ARG A 706 6.75 12.10 -2.47
CA ARG A 706 7.79 11.98 -1.44
C ARG A 706 8.70 10.79 -1.77
N ILE A 707 10.00 11.05 -1.89
CA ILE A 707 11.03 10.01 -2.11
C ILE A 707 11.47 9.39 -0.78
N GLY A 708 11.60 10.19 0.28
CA GLY A 708 12.03 9.71 1.60
C GLY A 708 12.61 10.82 2.49
N GLY A 709 12.95 10.48 3.73
CA GLY A 709 13.54 11.39 4.73
C GLY A 709 15.07 11.33 4.87
N GLY A 710 15.62 12.01 5.87
CA GLY A 710 17.05 11.96 6.24
C GLY A 710 17.96 12.95 5.50
N TRP A 711 17.39 13.82 4.66
CA TRP A 711 18.16 14.74 3.82
C TRP A 711 18.65 15.99 4.55
N GLN A 712 18.18 16.25 5.77
CA GLN A 712 18.68 17.31 6.66
C GLN A 712 20.14 17.09 7.09
N GLY A 713 20.66 15.86 6.96
CA GLY A 713 22.08 15.56 7.18
C GLY A 713 23.02 16.22 6.17
N TYR A 714 22.49 16.71 5.03
CA TYR A 714 23.25 17.36 3.97
C TYR A 714 23.17 18.88 4.03
N ASN A 715 24.29 19.57 3.82
CA ASN A 715 24.34 21.03 3.73
C ASN A 715 24.54 21.56 2.31
N ALA A 716 24.81 20.66 1.34
CA ALA A 716 24.82 20.96 -0.08
C ALA A 716 24.37 19.72 -0.87
N VAL A 717 23.55 19.94 -1.89
CA VAL A 717 23.06 18.90 -2.82
C VAL A 717 23.06 19.51 -4.21
N THR A 718 23.54 18.77 -5.20
CA THR A 718 23.54 19.20 -6.61
C THR A 718 23.43 17.98 -7.50
N ASP A 719 22.62 18.06 -8.54
CA ASP A 719 22.62 17.12 -9.65
C ASP A 719 23.94 17.24 -10.43
N LEU A 720 24.41 16.13 -11.00
CA LEU A 720 25.53 16.10 -11.94
C LEU A 720 25.00 16.10 -13.38
N GLY A 721 23.86 15.47 -13.59
CA GLY A 721 23.16 15.48 -14.85
C GLY A 721 21.66 15.56 -14.62
N PRO A 722 20.89 15.78 -15.69
CA PRO A 722 19.48 16.07 -15.55
C PRO A 722 18.75 14.92 -14.87
N LEU A 723 18.01 15.26 -13.82
CA LEU A 723 17.12 14.33 -13.15
C LEU A 723 15.88 14.11 -14.02
N ARG A 724 15.46 12.86 -14.20
CA ARG A 724 14.36 12.49 -15.11
C ARG A 724 13.25 11.74 -14.40
N ALA A 725 12.06 11.79 -15.00
CA ALA A 725 10.84 11.19 -14.47
C ALA A 725 10.89 9.66 -14.36
N ASP A 726 11.79 9.01 -15.10
CA ASP A 726 12.06 7.58 -15.01
C ASP A 726 12.99 7.19 -13.84
N GLY A 727 13.47 8.16 -13.05
CA GLY A 727 14.42 7.93 -11.96
C GLY A 727 15.87 7.78 -12.44
N THR A 728 16.20 8.30 -13.63
CA THR A 728 17.59 8.47 -14.07
C THR A 728 18.11 9.88 -13.76
N GLY A 729 19.44 10.02 -13.75
CA GLY A 729 20.14 11.22 -13.31
C GLY A 729 20.92 10.95 -12.01
N ASP A 730 22.17 11.40 -11.99
CA ASP A 730 23.08 11.19 -10.86
C ASP A 730 23.26 12.52 -10.11
N MET A 731 23.52 12.44 -8.81
CA MET A 731 23.73 13.61 -7.97
C MET A 731 24.77 13.36 -6.89
N VAL A 732 25.25 14.44 -6.27
CA VAL A 732 26.12 14.38 -5.10
C VAL A 732 25.57 15.24 -3.98
N ALA A 733 25.81 14.80 -2.75
CA ALA A 733 25.43 15.53 -1.54
C ALA A 733 26.59 15.58 -0.56
N ARG A 734 26.81 16.75 0.04
CA ARG A 734 27.83 16.95 1.09
C ARG A 734 27.16 17.04 2.44
N ASP A 735 27.63 16.24 3.40
CA ASP A 735 27.12 16.27 4.77
C ASP A 735 27.72 17.39 5.63
N GLY A 736 27.16 17.56 6.83
CA GLY A 736 27.62 18.54 7.82
C GLY A 736 29.11 18.39 8.21
N SER A 737 29.66 17.20 8.11
CA SER A 737 31.05 16.87 8.44
C SER A 737 32.03 17.06 7.28
N GLY A 738 31.52 17.41 6.09
CA GLY A 738 32.34 17.63 4.89
C GLY A 738 32.66 16.37 4.10
N TYR A 739 31.96 15.26 4.34
CA TYR A 739 32.01 14.09 3.45
C TYR A 739 31.09 14.30 2.25
N LEU A 740 31.53 13.85 1.08
CA LEU A 740 30.72 13.78 -0.12
C LEU A 740 30.17 12.38 -0.31
N TRP A 741 28.90 12.33 -0.73
CA TRP A 741 28.16 11.12 -1.00
C TRP A 741 27.64 11.17 -2.44
N TYR A 742 27.80 10.06 -3.16
CA TYR A 742 27.32 9.90 -4.53
C TYR A 742 25.99 9.16 -4.55
N TYR A 743 25.05 9.66 -5.35
CA TYR A 743 23.72 9.09 -5.54
C TYR A 743 23.52 8.79 -7.02
N LYS A 744 23.59 7.51 -7.36
CA LYS A 744 23.36 7.04 -8.73
C LYS A 744 21.86 6.91 -9.01
N GLY A 745 21.42 7.37 -10.17
CA GLY A 745 20.06 7.12 -10.68
C GLY A 745 19.75 5.62 -10.72
N SER A 746 18.55 5.26 -10.30
CA SER A 746 18.12 3.86 -10.23
C SER A 746 17.51 3.37 -11.54
N GLY A 747 16.90 4.26 -12.33
CA GLY A 747 15.97 3.91 -13.41
C GLY A 747 14.58 3.48 -12.91
N ASN A 748 14.24 3.83 -11.66
CA ASN A 748 12.94 3.59 -11.06
C ASN A 748 12.36 4.91 -10.54
N LYS A 749 11.26 5.37 -11.14
CA LYS A 749 10.56 6.60 -10.77
C LYS A 749 10.10 6.66 -9.30
N ASN A 750 9.78 5.54 -8.67
CA ASN A 750 9.31 5.50 -7.28
C ASN A 750 10.49 5.55 -6.29
N GLN A 751 11.69 5.19 -6.74
CA GLN A 751 12.91 5.18 -5.94
C GLN A 751 14.06 5.71 -6.79
N PRO A 752 14.12 7.02 -7.08
CA PRO A 752 14.99 7.57 -8.14
C PRO A 752 16.49 7.38 -7.91
N PHE A 753 16.93 7.04 -6.69
CA PHE A 753 18.34 6.82 -6.38
C PHE A 753 18.60 5.44 -5.79
N ARG A 754 19.77 4.89 -6.13
CA ARG A 754 20.36 3.71 -5.47
C ARG A 754 20.89 4.10 -4.08
N ALA A 755 21.31 3.10 -3.32
CA ALA A 755 22.03 3.33 -2.06
C ALA A 755 23.24 4.25 -2.28
N ARG A 756 23.40 5.24 -1.40
CA ARG A 756 24.49 6.23 -1.48
C ARG A 756 25.87 5.57 -1.35
N VAL A 757 26.85 6.11 -2.06
CA VAL A 757 28.26 5.69 -1.98
C VAL A 757 29.08 6.78 -1.29
N ASN A 758 29.89 6.41 -0.30
CA ASN A 758 30.82 7.34 0.35
C ASN A 758 31.98 7.66 -0.60
N VAL A 759 32.13 8.92 -0.98
CA VAL A 759 33.27 9.38 -1.80
C VAL A 759 34.47 9.76 -0.93
N GLY A 760 34.22 10.28 0.27
CA GLY A 760 35.24 10.63 1.25
C GLY A 760 35.16 12.08 1.76
N PRO A 761 36.05 12.46 2.70
CA PRO A 761 36.06 13.75 3.37
C PRO A 761 36.72 14.87 2.55
N GLY A 762 36.74 16.09 3.10
CA GLY A 762 37.54 17.23 2.59
C GLY A 762 36.77 18.22 1.72
N TRP A 763 35.47 18.00 1.53
CA TRP A 763 34.62 18.84 0.68
C TRP A 763 34.09 20.09 1.39
N ASN A 764 34.36 20.24 2.69
CA ASN A 764 34.11 21.44 3.48
C ASN A 764 35.00 22.63 3.09
N MET A 765 36.05 22.40 2.27
CA MET A 765 36.86 23.50 1.73
C MET A 765 36.11 24.40 0.75
N PHE A 766 35.00 23.93 0.17
CA PHE A 766 34.18 24.71 -0.76
C PHE A 766 32.98 25.33 -0.05
N ASN A 767 32.67 26.59 -0.35
CA ASN A 767 31.40 27.20 0.08
C ASN A 767 30.27 27.01 -0.96
N MET A 768 30.60 26.48 -2.14
CA MET A 768 29.66 26.19 -3.21
C MET A 768 30.20 25.02 -4.04
N ILE A 769 29.35 24.04 -4.30
CA ILE A 769 29.57 22.97 -5.27
C ILE A 769 28.42 23.01 -6.26
N VAL A 770 28.72 22.91 -7.55
CA VAL A 770 27.74 22.94 -8.64
C VAL A 770 28.12 21.83 -9.58
N GLY A 771 27.32 20.77 -9.61
CA GLY A 771 27.42 19.77 -10.65
C GLY A 771 27.11 20.42 -11.98
N SER A 772 27.86 20.02 -12.98
CA SER A 772 27.67 20.46 -14.34
C SER A 772 27.51 19.21 -15.18
N ARG A 773 26.82 19.31 -16.32
CA ARG A 773 26.84 18.22 -17.30
C ARG A 773 28.29 18.06 -17.82
N ASP A 774 28.45 17.66 -19.05
CA ASP A 774 29.75 17.54 -19.66
C ASP A 774 30.33 18.93 -20.01
N LEU A 775 31.30 19.43 -19.23
CA LEU A 775 32.00 20.71 -19.47
C LEU A 775 33.27 20.52 -20.29
N ASP A 776 33.81 19.30 -20.39
CA ASP A 776 35.06 19.01 -21.10
C ASP A 776 34.92 18.18 -22.38
N GLY A 777 33.70 17.81 -22.73
CA GLY A 777 33.32 17.18 -24.00
C GLY A 777 33.47 15.65 -24.04
N ASP A 778 33.63 14.96 -22.90
CA ASP A 778 33.86 13.51 -22.84
C ASP A 778 32.61 12.64 -22.63
N GLY A 779 31.44 13.28 -22.50
CA GLY A 779 30.15 12.64 -22.26
C GLY A 779 29.87 12.27 -20.80
N ILE A 780 30.75 12.60 -19.86
CA ILE A 780 30.59 12.35 -18.42
C ILE A 780 30.28 13.67 -17.72
N ALA A 781 29.38 13.63 -16.74
CA ALA A 781 29.06 14.80 -15.95
C ALA A 781 30.23 15.24 -15.06
N ASP A 782 30.47 16.55 -15.02
CA ASP A 782 31.54 17.21 -14.29
C ASP A 782 31.02 17.97 -13.05
N MET A 783 31.91 18.66 -12.35
CA MET A 783 31.52 19.57 -11.27
C MET A 783 32.49 20.74 -11.17
N VAL A 784 32.01 21.87 -10.64
CA VAL A 784 32.85 22.96 -10.17
C VAL A 784 32.68 23.20 -8.68
N GLY A 785 33.78 23.51 -7.99
CA GLY A 785 33.81 23.82 -6.57
C GLY A 785 34.45 25.19 -6.34
N ARG A 786 33.77 26.06 -5.58
CA ARG A 786 34.28 27.39 -5.23
C ARG A 786 34.71 27.46 -3.78
N GLU A 787 35.93 27.91 -3.53
CA GLU A 787 36.41 28.22 -2.19
C GLU A 787 35.84 29.55 -1.68
N PRO A 788 35.82 29.79 -0.35
CA PRO A 788 35.49 31.10 0.22
C PRO A 788 36.33 32.25 -0.34
N SER A 789 37.59 31.98 -0.71
CA SER A 789 38.52 32.94 -1.34
C SER A 789 38.04 33.41 -2.72
N GLY A 790 37.16 32.65 -3.38
CA GLY A 790 36.70 32.89 -4.74
C GLY A 790 37.51 32.18 -5.82
N ALA A 791 38.46 31.31 -5.44
CA ALA A 791 39.04 30.36 -6.37
C ALA A 791 38.00 29.32 -6.80
N LEU A 792 37.79 29.18 -8.11
CA LEU A 792 36.95 28.15 -8.72
C LEU A 792 37.83 27.00 -9.22
N TRP A 793 37.41 25.78 -8.94
CA TRP A 793 38.07 24.54 -9.32
C TRP A 793 37.14 23.69 -10.17
N PHE A 794 37.68 23.08 -11.22
CA PHE A 794 37.02 22.11 -12.07
C PHE A 794 37.35 20.69 -11.58
N TYR A 795 36.34 19.84 -11.54
CA TYR A 795 36.41 18.43 -11.17
C TYR A 795 35.87 17.60 -12.33
N LYS A 796 36.79 16.99 -13.08
CA LYS A 796 36.47 16.08 -14.18
C LYS A 796 35.76 14.83 -13.67
N GLY A 797 34.63 14.46 -14.28
CA GLY A 797 33.93 13.22 -14.03
C GLY A 797 34.71 11.99 -14.49
N THR A 798 34.59 10.88 -13.74
CA THR A 798 35.21 9.59 -14.10
C THR A 798 34.21 8.52 -14.53
N GLY A 799 32.92 8.74 -14.25
CA GLY A 799 31.85 7.74 -14.41
C GLY A 799 31.84 6.64 -13.33
N VAL A 800 32.75 6.70 -12.34
CA VAL A 800 32.87 5.68 -11.28
C VAL A 800 32.34 6.21 -9.94
N PRO A 801 31.19 5.75 -9.41
CA PRO A 801 30.56 6.31 -8.21
C PRO A 801 31.42 6.38 -6.94
N SER A 802 32.35 5.45 -6.74
CA SER A 802 33.25 5.43 -5.57
C SER A 802 34.44 6.39 -5.70
N ALA A 803 34.73 6.86 -6.91
CA ALA A 803 35.77 7.84 -7.20
C ALA A 803 35.30 8.76 -8.34
N PRO A 804 34.20 9.51 -8.15
CA PRO A 804 33.43 10.12 -9.23
C PRO A 804 34.15 11.27 -9.92
N PHE A 805 35.19 11.82 -9.28
CA PHE A 805 35.96 12.92 -9.83
C PHE A 805 37.46 12.63 -9.83
N ALA A 806 38.13 13.06 -10.91
CA ALA A 806 39.58 13.07 -11.01
C ALA A 806 40.19 14.22 -10.17
N ARG A 807 41.51 14.37 -10.26
CA ARG A 807 42.22 15.47 -9.60
C ARG A 807 41.74 16.82 -10.16
N ARG A 808 41.35 17.73 -9.27
CA ARG A 808 40.87 19.07 -9.64
C ARG A 808 41.91 19.91 -10.38
N SER A 809 41.46 20.77 -11.29
CA SER A 809 42.24 21.84 -11.92
C SER A 809 41.67 23.21 -11.55
N LYS A 810 42.50 24.25 -11.50
CA LYS A 810 42.04 25.61 -11.16
C LYS A 810 41.46 26.27 -12.41
N VAL A 811 40.24 26.78 -12.32
CA VAL A 811 39.59 27.57 -13.39
C VAL A 811 40.03 29.03 -13.32
N GLY A 812 40.03 29.60 -12.11
CA GLY A 812 40.46 30.99 -11.89
C GLY A 812 40.01 31.55 -10.55
N ASP A 813 40.37 32.80 -10.28
CA ASP A 813 39.96 33.55 -9.09
C ASP A 813 38.83 34.55 -9.42
N GLY A 814 38.27 35.23 -8.41
CA GLY A 814 37.25 36.28 -8.61
C GLY A 814 35.80 35.81 -8.62
N TRP A 815 35.55 34.50 -8.45
CA TRP A 815 34.20 33.92 -8.47
C TRP A 815 33.36 34.22 -7.22
N GLN A 816 33.95 34.83 -6.19
CA GLN A 816 33.23 35.40 -5.05
C GLN A 816 32.38 36.64 -5.40
N THR A 817 32.49 37.13 -6.65
CA THR A 817 31.57 38.14 -7.22
C THR A 817 30.13 37.62 -7.31
N TYR A 818 29.95 36.30 -7.53
CA TYR A 818 28.65 35.66 -7.63
C TYR A 818 28.15 35.17 -6.28
N ASN A 819 26.89 35.42 -5.97
CA ASN A 819 26.22 34.79 -4.81
C ASN A 819 25.41 33.55 -5.23
N MET A 820 25.21 33.32 -6.52
CA MET A 820 24.65 32.09 -7.10
C MET A 820 25.36 31.76 -8.41
N LEU A 821 25.61 30.47 -8.62
CA LEU A 821 26.09 29.90 -9.88
C LEU A 821 25.23 28.67 -10.16
N VAL A 822 24.71 28.57 -11.38
CA VAL A 822 23.84 27.48 -11.82
C VAL A 822 24.36 26.96 -13.15
N ALA A 823 24.63 25.66 -13.25
CA ALA A 823 24.88 25.01 -14.53
C ALA A 823 23.54 24.72 -15.20
N THR A 824 23.28 25.32 -16.36
CA THR A 824 21.98 25.23 -17.03
C THR A 824 21.90 24.05 -18.00
N GLY A 825 23.02 23.43 -18.34
CA GLY A 825 23.10 22.58 -19.52
C GLY A 825 23.17 23.44 -20.79
N ASP A 826 22.79 22.88 -21.93
CA ASP A 826 22.90 23.58 -23.23
C ASP A 826 21.78 24.60 -23.42
N LEU A 827 22.08 25.87 -23.11
CA LEU A 827 21.12 26.97 -23.11
C LEU A 827 21.23 27.81 -24.39
N ASP A 828 22.35 27.71 -25.11
CA ASP A 828 22.55 28.35 -26.42
C ASP A 828 22.51 27.41 -27.64
N LYS A 829 22.18 26.13 -27.42
CA LYS A 829 22.01 25.07 -28.43
C LYS A 829 23.27 24.71 -29.20
N ASP A 830 24.46 24.89 -28.65
CA ASP A 830 25.71 24.52 -29.31
C ASP A 830 26.19 23.09 -28.97
N GLY A 831 25.43 22.36 -28.15
CA GLY A 831 25.73 21.01 -27.71
C GLY A 831 26.61 20.93 -26.46
N LYS A 832 26.97 22.06 -25.83
CA LYS A 832 27.85 22.11 -24.66
C LYS A 832 27.12 22.64 -23.43
N ALA A 833 27.61 22.27 -22.25
CA ALA A 833 27.00 22.71 -21.01
C ALA A 833 27.35 24.17 -20.68
N ASP A 834 26.34 25.03 -20.54
CA ASP A 834 26.45 26.43 -20.14
C ASP A 834 26.20 26.63 -18.64
N ALA A 835 26.50 27.83 -18.16
CA ALA A 835 26.17 28.27 -16.81
C ALA A 835 25.64 29.72 -16.78
N VAL A 836 24.93 30.05 -15.71
CA VAL A 836 24.56 31.42 -15.37
C VAL A 836 25.03 31.77 -13.96
N GLY A 837 25.53 32.99 -13.78
CA GLY A 837 25.99 33.51 -12.49
C GLY A 837 25.23 34.77 -12.12
N ARG A 838 24.69 34.83 -10.90
CA ARG A 838 24.10 36.06 -10.36
C ARG A 838 25.08 36.77 -9.44
N ASP A 839 25.40 38.01 -9.75
CA ASP A 839 26.25 38.83 -8.90
C ASP A 839 25.52 39.40 -7.69
N LYS A 840 26.27 39.94 -6.73
CA LYS A 840 25.73 40.52 -5.49
C LYS A 840 24.83 41.74 -5.73
N SER A 841 24.89 42.38 -6.89
CA SER A 841 24.04 43.51 -7.28
C SER A 841 22.75 43.07 -7.99
N GLY A 842 22.56 41.76 -8.20
CA GLY A 842 21.36 41.21 -8.84
C GLY A 842 21.40 41.18 -10.37
N TYR A 843 22.57 41.35 -10.99
CA TYR A 843 22.73 41.09 -12.41
C TYR A 843 22.99 39.62 -12.69
N LEU A 844 22.33 39.09 -13.71
CA LEU A 844 22.60 37.76 -14.26
C LEU A 844 23.61 37.86 -15.40
N TRP A 845 24.53 36.91 -15.41
CA TRP A 845 25.61 36.78 -16.39
C TRP A 845 25.56 35.38 -17.00
N PHE A 846 25.64 35.28 -18.32
CA PHE A 846 25.72 34.04 -19.07
C PHE A 846 27.19 33.64 -19.28
N TYR A 847 27.50 32.36 -19.08
CA TYR A 847 28.79 31.74 -19.29
C TYR A 847 28.65 30.59 -20.29
N LYS A 848 29.15 30.83 -21.50
CA LYS A 848 29.17 29.82 -22.56
C LYS A 848 30.15 28.70 -22.22
N GLY A 849 29.72 27.45 -22.31
CA GLY A 849 30.57 26.27 -22.19
C GLY A 849 31.53 26.13 -23.38
N THR A 850 32.78 25.73 -23.13
CA THR A 850 33.77 25.55 -24.21
C THR A 850 33.97 24.09 -24.60
N GLY A 851 33.64 23.13 -23.74
CA GLY A 851 34.00 21.72 -23.93
C GLY A 851 35.49 21.47 -23.70
N ASN A 852 36.12 22.20 -22.76
CA ASN A 852 37.56 22.10 -22.49
C ASN A 852 37.85 22.25 -21.00
N ALA A 853 38.37 21.18 -20.38
CA ALA A 853 38.71 21.10 -18.94
C ALA A 853 39.64 22.22 -18.42
N THR A 854 40.50 22.79 -19.28
CA THR A 854 41.45 23.84 -18.89
C THR A 854 40.87 25.25 -18.99
N ALA A 855 39.78 25.41 -19.73
CA ALA A 855 39.10 26.69 -19.94
C ALA A 855 37.59 26.46 -20.09
N PRO A 856 36.89 25.93 -19.06
CA PRO A 856 35.53 25.40 -19.20
C PRO A 856 34.49 26.43 -19.62
N PHE A 857 34.75 27.73 -19.39
CA PHE A 857 33.84 28.82 -19.75
C PHE A 857 34.53 29.89 -20.60
N ALA A 858 33.78 30.44 -21.57
CA ALA A 858 34.16 31.64 -22.32
C ALA A 858 33.97 32.93 -21.48
N PRO A 859 34.42 34.10 -21.96
CA PRO A 859 34.11 35.37 -21.32
C PRO A 859 32.60 35.58 -21.14
N ARG A 860 32.19 36.04 -19.94
CA ARG A 860 30.78 36.22 -19.58
C ARG A 860 30.07 37.29 -20.40
N ILE A 861 28.76 37.08 -20.64
CA ILE A 861 27.86 38.04 -21.27
C ILE A 861 26.86 38.55 -20.23
N ARG A 862 26.63 39.86 -20.16
CA ARG A 862 25.63 40.44 -19.25
C ARG A 862 24.24 40.21 -19.82
N VAL A 863 23.37 39.54 -19.06
CA VAL A 863 21.97 39.30 -19.45
C VAL A 863 21.09 40.48 -19.02
N GLY A 864 21.11 40.85 -17.72
CA GLY A 864 20.24 41.90 -17.20
C GLY A 864 20.15 41.93 -15.67
N GLY A 865 19.53 42.97 -15.11
CA GLY A 865 19.32 43.15 -13.66
C GLY A 865 17.99 42.59 -13.17
N GLY A 866 17.72 42.69 -11.86
CA GLY A 866 16.44 42.31 -11.24
C GLY A 866 16.37 40.87 -10.72
N TRP A 867 17.45 40.10 -10.84
CA TRP A 867 17.51 38.68 -10.41
C TRP A 867 17.71 38.51 -8.90
N ASN A 868 17.91 39.60 -8.16
CA ASN A 868 17.95 39.62 -6.69
C ASN A 868 16.57 39.36 -6.06
N MET A 869 15.48 39.34 -6.84
CA MET A 869 14.16 38.93 -6.37
C MET A 869 14.08 37.45 -5.98
N PHE A 870 14.97 36.59 -6.52
CA PHE A 870 14.98 35.16 -6.23
C PHE A 870 15.92 34.80 -5.09
N ASN A 871 15.53 33.89 -4.21
CA ASN A 871 16.45 33.28 -3.24
C ASN A 871 16.92 31.88 -3.68
N MET A 872 16.39 31.34 -4.79
CA MET A 872 16.90 30.13 -5.45
C MET A 872 16.74 30.26 -6.97
N LEU A 873 17.73 29.76 -7.69
CA LEU A 873 17.71 29.55 -9.13
C LEU A 873 18.17 28.11 -9.38
N VAL A 874 17.42 27.35 -10.16
CA VAL A 874 17.66 25.92 -10.38
C VAL A 874 17.46 25.58 -11.84
N SER A 875 18.43 24.89 -12.42
CA SER A 875 18.33 24.34 -13.77
C SER A 875 17.41 23.13 -13.75
N THR A 876 16.54 22.99 -14.75
CA THR A 876 15.59 21.88 -14.80
C THR A 876 15.84 20.93 -15.95
N GLY A 877 16.88 21.19 -16.77
CA GLY A 877 16.90 20.66 -18.13
C GLY A 877 15.70 21.16 -18.95
N ASP A 878 15.33 20.44 -20.00
CA ASP A 878 14.28 20.83 -20.94
C ASP A 878 12.89 20.44 -20.43
N LEU A 879 12.36 21.24 -19.52
CA LEU A 879 11.15 20.94 -18.75
C LEU A 879 9.87 21.05 -19.61
N ASN A 880 9.90 21.87 -20.66
CA ASN A 880 8.79 22.05 -21.60
C ASN A 880 8.92 21.18 -22.88
N LYS A 881 10.00 20.42 -23.05
CA LYS A 881 10.30 19.52 -24.18
C LYS A 881 10.45 20.24 -25.53
N ASP A 882 10.98 21.46 -25.57
CA ASP A 882 11.25 22.21 -26.80
C ASP A 882 12.70 22.10 -27.32
N GLY A 883 13.51 21.30 -26.64
CA GLY A 883 14.91 21.05 -26.95
C GLY A 883 15.87 22.11 -26.44
N ILE A 884 15.46 23.01 -25.54
CA ILE A 884 16.31 23.99 -24.86
C ILE A 884 16.28 23.73 -23.36
N ALA A 885 17.41 23.89 -22.68
CA ALA A 885 17.39 23.90 -21.23
C ALA A 885 16.54 25.05 -20.66
N ASP A 886 15.74 24.74 -19.65
CA ASP A 886 14.92 25.69 -18.89
C ASP A 886 15.47 25.90 -17.48
N MET A 887 14.91 26.89 -16.78
CA MET A 887 15.24 27.20 -15.39
C MET A 887 13.98 27.51 -14.58
N VAL A 888 14.03 27.30 -13.26
CA VAL A 888 13.05 27.84 -12.32
C VAL A 888 13.70 28.79 -11.32
N GLY A 889 12.96 29.82 -10.93
CA GLY A 889 13.37 30.81 -9.93
C GLY A 889 12.34 30.93 -8.82
N ARG A 890 12.79 30.84 -7.56
CA ARG A 890 11.92 30.95 -6.38
C ARG A 890 12.17 32.25 -5.64
N GLU A 891 11.10 32.99 -5.35
CA GLU A 891 11.13 34.17 -4.47
C GLU A 891 11.17 33.76 -2.99
N PRO A 892 11.62 34.64 -2.07
CA PRO A 892 11.50 34.42 -0.63
C PRO A 892 10.08 34.16 -0.15
N SER A 893 9.08 34.76 -0.81
CA SER A 893 7.65 34.56 -0.56
C SER A 893 7.16 33.14 -0.87
N GLY A 894 7.94 32.36 -1.62
CA GLY A 894 7.58 31.03 -2.10
C GLY A 894 6.85 31.01 -3.44
N ALA A 895 6.75 32.14 -4.15
CA ALA A 895 6.37 32.15 -5.55
C ALA A 895 7.47 31.49 -6.40
N LEU A 896 7.10 30.46 -7.18
CA LEU A 896 7.98 29.80 -8.13
C LEU A 896 7.62 30.23 -9.55
N TRP A 897 8.65 30.53 -10.34
CA TRP A 897 8.54 31.01 -11.70
C TRP A 897 9.32 30.10 -12.65
N PHE A 898 8.71 29.79 -13.79
CA PHE A 898 9.31 29.07 -14.91
C PHE A 898 9.93 30.05 -15.90
N TYR A 899 11.18 29.78 -16.31
CA TYR A 899 11.93 30.51 -17.31
C TYR A 899 12.25 29.60 -18.49
N LYS A 900 11.51 29.81 -19.58
CA LYS A 900 11.73 29.12 -20.85
C LYS A 900 13.07 29.54 -21.47
N GLY A 901 13.91 28.58 -21.85
CA GLY A 901 15.13 28.83 -22.62
C GLY A 901 14.86 29.35 -24.03
N THR A 902 15.74 30.20 -24.57
CA THR A 902 15.58 30.79 -25.92
C THR A 902 16.61 30.32 -26.94
N GLY A 903 17.73 29.73 -26.51
CA GLY A 903 18.87 29.46 -27.39
C GLY A 903 19.73 30.70 -27.69
N VAL A 904 19.50 31.84 -27.03
CA VAL A 904 20.17 33.11 -27.36
C VAL A 904 20.99 33.63 -26.16
N PRO A 905 22.33 33.65 -26.22
CA PRO A 905 23.19 34.04 -25.08
C PRO A 905 22.91 35.41 -24.45
N THR A 906 22.50 36.41 -25.26
CA THR A 906 22.20 37.76 -24.77
C THR A 906 20.81 37.90 -24.15
N ALA A 907 19.92 36.93 -24.41
CA ALA A 907 18.56 36.89 -23.89
C ALA A 907 18.15 35.43 -23.63
N PRO A 908 18.87 34.71 -22.75
CA PRO A 908 18.80 33.24 -22.66
C PRO A 908 17.46 32.71 -22.15
N PHE A 909 16.62 33.57 -21.57
CA PHE A 909 15.30 33.22 -21.09
C PHE A 909 14.22 34.15 -21.64
N ALA A 910 13.05 33.58 -21.94
CA ALA A 910 11.85 34.32 -22.29
C ALA A 910 11.19 34.95 -21.05
N ALA A 911 10.06 35.63 -21.24
CA ALA A 911 9.26 36.13 -20.13
C ALA A 911 8.83 34.98 -19.20
N ARG A 912 8.99 35.19 -17.88
CA ARG A 912 8.66 34.17 -16.87
C ARG A 912 7.18 33.87 -16.81
N THR A 913 6.84 32.61 -16.55
CA THR A 913 5.47 32.16 -16.29
C THR A 913 5.34 31.72 -14.84
N SER A 914 4.24 32.05 -14.17
CA SER A 914 4.02 31.63 -12.77
C SER A 914 3.76 30.13 -12.72
N VAL A 915 4.46 29.43 -11.84
CA VAL A 915 4.18 28.02 -11.50
C VAL A 915 3.21 27.93 -10.34
N GLY A 916 3.36 28.82 -9.34
CA GLY A 916 2.50 28.88 -8.16
C GLY A 916 3.22 29.36 -6.91
N ASN A 917 2.49 29.46 -5.81
CA ASN A 917 3.02 29.82 -4.48
C ASN A 917 3.25 28.57 -3.61
N GLY A 918 3.74 28.75 -2.38
CA GLY A 918 3.87 27.66 -1.39
C GLY A 918 5.23 26.97 -1.39
N TRP A 919 6.17 27.37 -2.24
CA TRP A 919 7.49 26.74 -2.35
C TRP A 919 8.47 27.16 -1.25
N GLN A 920 8.09 28.09 -0.37
CA GLN A 920 8.89 28.49 0.80
C GLN A 920 9.02 27.38 1.86
N ILE A 921 8.17 26.35 1.79
CA ILE A 921 8.27 25.14 2.63
C ILE A 921 9.57 24.36 2.37
N TYR A 922 10.17 24.55 1.20
CA TYR A 922 11.42 23.90 0.81
C TYR A 922 12.63 24.77 1.17
N ASN A 923 13.63 24.19 1.81
CA ASN A 923 14.90 24.88 2.07
C ASN A 923 15.94 24.61 0.96
N THR A 924 15.66 23.71 0.02
CA THR A 924 16.53 23.41 -1.12
C THR A 924 15.69 22.91 -2.30
N LEU A 925 16.05 23.36 -3.51
CA LEU A 925 15.56 22.85 -4.78
C LEU A 925 16.79 22.40 -5.59
N VAL A 926 16.68 21.25 -6.27
CA VAL A 926 17.74 20.64 -7.08
C VAL A 926 17.19 20.23 -8.43
#